data_AF-A0A834CHY7-F1
#
_entry.id   AF-A0A834CHY7-F1
#
_cell.length_a   1.000
_cell.length_b   1.000
_cell.length_c   1.000
_cell.angle_alpha   90.00
_cell.angle_beta   90.00
_cell.angle_gamma   90.00
#
_symmetry.space_group_name_H-M   'P 1'
#
loop_
_entity.id
_entity.type
_entity.pdbx_description
1 polymer ?
#
loop_
_entity_poly.entity_id
_entity_poly.type
_entity_poly.pdbx_seq_one_letter_code
_entity_poly.pdbx_strand_id
1 'polypeptide(L)'
;MDQICCAAFTHHQEDCVQKLLYQQHKSALGFHGDRGLLSSLVGWIAGNATPSFIEGQSLSAEVWFAWMVLNMEGLFEEESQLRRCVEHELLSENISPDQALKKAQQRLKLPVVPSLQRLQVYRWACQAIATPPDHPLLPLVWQKFLQLYLRQPGPEYGLAAGGCIGRRFFQGSSQATVLKDLRQRIQEVSDFHHAASQALRVPLPNTPSSDSQSDKSSCNPQPYNLTSPQLHTELVKLFGVFALWMDDESLQNHEVYLPSLPPEYESHRLAQVMQQQQLWLEFVDQERLQFDEMEVLSLWEKAQSEPAFLQTQNLGFTDRSSLSSAKERILSNLKKHPIPLPAPELQPQKAPVAAIANVCYTDPKAAAEMLQQDLQTLQDQARIAVAREAQQVALEHELLESLPLLFKNRPEQVTMALECKGKGGQPCQGPANITVTCERVQRQEAVHSQITSLRRDIKKLQNDSMAPPPQNLAQAAVHTENFITALVNTYKAEKSLALQQVGVTAFYQVVSFVCEDTLRHPPTRQYLSSCVEILGQVFIQGNAEECSRVLKAILEQRRLCPLISPFFTPNAAPTQLVSLYQDVVTSLHLDSADVIFMLLTKFDLTQWLNETNPVFSERTRLLDLVHGALCVCGPRTRTGTSHSFSSLHQTLELPSAPPFPRPLQ
;
A
#
# COMPACT_ATOMS: atom_id res chain seq x y z
N MET A 1 0.50 14.70 -20.24
CA MET A 1 1.79 14.52 -19.53
C MET A 1 2.73 13.63 -20.33
N ASP A 2 2.31 12.43 -20.73
CA ASP A 2 3.15 11.51 -21.53
C ASP A 2 3.78 12.16 -22.78
N GLN A 3 2.98 12.87 -23.58
CA GLN A 3 3.46 13.64 -24.74
C GLN A 3 4.49 14.72 -24.41
N ILE A 4 4.40 15.35 -23.22
CA ILE A 4 5.41 16.33 -22.76
C ILE A 4 6.71 15.61 -22.42
N CYS A 5 6.64 14.43 -21.82
CA CYS A 5 7.82 13.61 -21.53
C CYS A 5 8.46 13.09 -22.81
N CYS A 6 7.66 12.70 -23.83
CA CYS A 6 8.14 12.36 -25.17
C CYS A 6 8.90 13.54 -25.79
N ALA A 7 8.30 14.73 -25.84
CA ALA A 7 8.95 15.92 -26.38
C ALA A 7 10.22 16.29 -25.59
N ALA A 8 10.20 16.17 -24.26
CA ALA A 8 11.37 16.42 -23.42
C ALA A 8 12.51 15.44 -23.73
N PHE A 9 12.21 14.17 -24.00
CA PHE A 9 13.20 13.19 -24.44
C PHE A 9 13.76 13.56 -25.82
N THR A 10 12.89 13.79 -26.81
CA THR A 10 13.28 14.11 -28.19
C THR A 10 14.13 15.37 -28.29
N HIS A 11 13.87 16.37 -27.44
CA HIS A 11 14.64 17.63 -27.41
C HIS A 11 15.76 17.66 -26.36
N HIS A 12 16.06 16.54 -25.69
CA HIS A 12 17.08 16.46 -24.64
C HIS A 12 16.88 17.46 -23.48
N GLN A 13 15.61 17.69 -23.10
CA GLN A 13 15.18 18.57 -22.01
C GLN A 13 14.54 17.80 -20.85
N GLU A 14 14.87 16.52 -20.69
CA GLU A 14 14.33 15.66 -19.63
C GLU A 14 14.52 16.27 -18.23
N ASP A 15 15.67 16.89 -17.99
CA ASP A 15 16.00 17.61 -16.75
C ASP A 15 14.94 18.62 -16.31
N CYS A 16 14.30 19.33 -17.26
CA CYS A 16 13.29 20.34 -16.95
C CYS A 16 12.06 19.70 -16.30
N VAL A 17 11.68 18.50 -16.76
CA VAL A 17 10.54 17.75 -16.21
C VAL A 17 10.97 17.02 -14.93
N GLN A 18 12.14 16.37 -14.94
CA GLN A 18 12.64 15.62 -13.78
C GLN A 18 12.82 16.51 -12.55
N LYS A 19 13.36 17.73 -12.68
CA LYS A 19 13.54 18.65 -11.55
C LYS A 19 12.23 19.01 -10.86
N LEU A 20 11.18 19.25 -11.64
CA LEU A 20 9.84 19.55 -11.11
C LEU A 20 9.25 18.34 -10.40
N LEU A 21 9.31 17.15 -11.03
CA LEU A 21 8.83 15.91 -10.43
C LEU A 21 9.60 15.58 -9.15
N TYR A 22 10.93 15.77 -9.14
CA TYR A 22 11.79 15.53 -8.00
C TYR A 22 11.42 16.43 -6.81
N GLN A 23 11.17 17.72 -7.04
CA GLN A 23 10.75 18.65 -5.98
C GLN A 23 9.41 18.25 -5.37
N GLN A 24 8.45 17.85 -6.19
CA GLN A 24 7.14 17.39 -5.74
C GLN A 24 7.24 16.05 -4.99
N HIS A 25 8.06 15.12 -5.48
CA HIS A 25 8.33 13.84 -4.83
C HIS A 25 8.95 14.04 -3.44
N LYS A 26 9.97 14.89 -3.32
CA LYS A 26 10.60 15.23 -2.04
C LYS A 26 9.62 15.84 -1.04
N SER A 27 8.71 16.69 -1.52
CA SER A 27 7.65 17.29 -0.70
C SER A 27 6.65 16.22 -0.21
N ALA A 28 6.22 15.32 -1.09
CA ALA A 28 5.32 14.21 -0.76
C ALA A 28 5.93 13.22 0.25
N LEU A 29 7.26 13.06 0.25
CA LEU A 29 7.98 12.23 1.21
C LEU A 29 8.11 12.86 2.61
N GLY A 30 7.64 14.10 2.81
CA GLY A 30 7.69 14.78 4.11
C GLY A 30 9.10 15.19 4.53
N PHE A 31 10.00 15.47 3.56
CA PHE A 31 11.30 16.11 3.87
C PHE A 31 11.15 17.57 4.35
N HIS A 32 9.95 18.15 4.23
CA HIS A 32 9.53 19.36 4.92
C HIS A 32 8.59 18.96 6.07
N GLY A 33 8.91 19.39 7.30
CA GLY A 33 8.45 18.84 8.58
C GLY A 33 6.97 18.91 8.95
N ASP A 34 6.04 18.92 8.00
CA ASP A 34 4.60 18.94 8.24
C ASP A 34 4.00 17.53 8.15
N ARG A 35 4.35 16.65 9.09
CA ARG A 35 3.65 15.37 9.28
C ARG A 35 2.53 15.51 10.30
N GLY A 36 1.29 15.24 9.88
CA GLY A 36 0.18 14.95 10.78
C GLY A 36 0.51 13.75 11.67
N LEU A 37 0.19 13.85 12.97
CA LEU A 37 0.53 12.89 14.02
C LEU A 37 -0.06 11.47 13.80
N LEU A 38 -1.04 11.35 12.91
CA LEU A 38 -1.76 10.11 12.58
C LEU A 38 -1.35 9.50 11.23
N SER A 39 -0.38 10.09 10.52
CA SER A 39 0.22 9.53 9.28
C SER A 39 0.84 8.13 9.46
N SER A 40 1.04 7.68 10.71
CA SER A 40 1.40 6.31 11.06
C SER A 40 0.33 5.26 10.70
N LEU A 41 -0.94 5.66 10.52
CA LEU A 41 -2.03 4.75 10.14
C LEU A 41 -2.09 4.45 8.63
N VAL A 42 -1.56 5.34 7.79
CA VAL A 42 -1.48 5.09 6.33
C VAL A 42 -0.46 3.99 6.01
N GLY A 43 0.50 3.71 6.92
CA GLY A 43 1.50 2.66 6.73
C GLY A 43 0.95 1.23 6.63
N TRP A 44 -0.26 0.98 7.13
CA TRP A 44 -0.82 -0.39 7.21
C TRP A 44 -1.99 -0.65 6.26
N ILE A 45 -2.75 0.37 5.85
CA ILE A 45 -3.90 0.21 4.94
C ILE A 45 -3.57 0.60 3.48
N ALA A 46 -2.50 1.36 3.25
CA ALA A 46 -1.84 1.50 1.96
C ALA A 46 -0.39 1.08 2.11
N GLY A 47 -0.14 -0.24 2.13
CA GLY A 47 1.12 -0.82 2.60
C GLY A 47 2.36 -0.07 2.14
N ASN A 48 3.08 0.57 3.08
CA ASN A 48 4.36 1.28 2.89
C ASN A 48 4.67 1.72 1.45
N ALA A 49 3.72 2.39 0.80
CA ALA A 49 3.94 2.85 -0.55
C ALA A 49 4.62 4.20 -0.42
N THR A 50 5.95 4.23 -0.60
CA THR A 50 6.64 5.46 -1.00
C THR A 50 5.79 6.11 -2.10
N PRO A 51 5.28 7.34 -1.90
CA PRO A 51 4.49 8.05 -2.88
C PRO A 51 5.20 8.01 -4.23
N SER A 52 4.50 7.62 -5.29
CA SER A 52 5.00 7.68 -6.68
C SER A 52 3.94 8.34 -7.53
N PHE A 53 4.37 8.95 -8.62
CA PHE A 53 3.48 9.43 -9.66
C PHE A 53 2.92 8.30 -10.54
N ILE A 54 3.46 7.08 -10.43
CA ILE A 54 2.92 5.88 -11.08
C ILE A 54 2.05 5.13 -10.06
N GLU A 55 0.76 5.04 -10.36
CA GLU A 55 -0.18 4.13 -9.69
C GLU A 55 0.15 2.68 -10.08
N GLY A 56 0.44 1.83 -9.10
CA GLY A 56 0.85 0.45 -9.34
C GLY A 56 2.34 0.25 -9.65
N GLN A 57 2.67 -0.80 -10.40
CA GLN A 57 4.05 -1.25 -10.65
C GLN A 57 4.69 -0.67 -11.92
N SER A 58 3.88 -0.41 -12.96
CA SER A 58 4.32 0.06 -14.28
C SER A 58 3.15 0.70 -15.04
N LEU A 59 3.44 1.38 -16.16
CA LEU A 59 2.43 1.92 -17.09
C LEU A 59 2.67 1.37 -18.50
N SER A 60 1.64 0.82 -19.13
CA SER A 60 1.72 0.29 -20.50
C SER A 60 1.29 1.31 -21.57
N ALA A 61 0.48 2.31 -21.20
CA ALA A 61 0.02 3.35 -22.13
C ALA A 61 0.91 4.60 -22.08
N GLU A 62 1.26 5.08 -20.87
CA GLU A 62 2.07 6.28 -20.67
C GLU A 62 3.54 5.94 -20.38
N VAL A 63 4.20 5.29 -21.35
CA VAL A 63 5.58 4.80 -21.19
C VAL A 63 6.60 5.93 -21.10
N TRP A 64 6.43 7.04 -21.82
CA TRP A 64 7.33 8.20 -21.74
C TRP A 64 7.26 8.87 -20.36
N PHE A 65 6.07 8.95 -19.79
CA PHE A 65 5.87 9.41 -18.43
C PHE A 65 6.52 8.44 -17.42
N ALA A 66 6.31 7.13 -17.60
CA ALA A 66 6.93 6.13 -16.73
C ALA A 66 8.46 6.21 -16.77
N TRP A 67 9.05 6.35 -17.95
CA TRP A 67 10.48 6.59 -18.14
C TRP A 67 10.97 7.79 -17.32
N MET A 68 10.27 8.92 -17.41
CA MET A 68 10.65 10.14 -16.68
C MET A 68 10.57 9.96 -15.16
N VAL A 69 9.49 9.33 -14.68
CA VAL A 69 9.27 9.10 -13.24
C VAL A 69 10.28 8.11 -12.69
N LEU A 70 10.57 7.00 -13.38
CA LEU A 70 11.52 5.99 -12.91
C LEU A 70 12.95 6.53 -12.89
N ASN A 71 13.37 7.32 -13.87
CA ASN A 71 14.68 7.98 -13.83
C ASN A 71 14.78 8.93 -12.63
N MET A 72 13.73 9.74 -12.38
CA MET A 72 13.68 10.64 -11.22
C MET A 72 13.70 9.88 -9.89
N GLU A 73 12.92 8.81 -9.74
CA GLU A 73 12.94 7.95 -8.54
C GLU A 73 14.29 7.26 -8.37
N GLY A 74 14.98 6.95 -9.47
CA GLY A 74 16.35 6.44 -9.46
C GLY A 74 17.35 7.41 -8.85
N LEU A 75 17.24 8.71 -9.17
CA LEU A 75 18.05 9.76 -8.55
C LEU A 75 17.84 9.79 -7.03
N PHE A 76 16.58 9.68 -6.58
CA PHE A 76 16.27 9.65 -5.15
C PHE A 76 16.86 8.41 -4.45
N GLU A 77 16.75 7.23 -5.07
CA GLU A 77 17.33 5.98 -4.54
C GLU A 77 18.86 6.05 -4.43
N GLU A 78 19.51 6.77 -5.34
CA GLU A 78 20.95 7.03 -5.34
C GLU A 78 21.35 8.07 -4.29
N GLU A 79 20.67 9.22 -4.22
CA GLU A 79 20.95 10.27 -3.23
C GLU A 79 20.75 9.78 -1.79
N SER A 80 19.72 8.95 -1.57
CA SER A 80 19.46 8.32 -0.26
C SER A 80 20.46 7.22 0.11
N GLN A 81 21.35 6.83 -0.82
CA GLN A 81 22.27 5.69 -0.70
C GLN A 81 21.54 4.35 -0.43
N LEU A 82 20.23 4.28 -0.68
CA LEU A 82 19.41 3.12 -0.34
C LEU A 82 19.88 1.88 -1.11
N ARG A 83 19.98 1.97 -2.43
CA ARG A 83 20.42 0.87 -3.29
C ARG A 83 21.77 0.33 -2.83
N ARG A 84 22.72 1.24 -2.59
CA ARG A 84 24.08 0.91 -2.13
C ARG A 84 24.07 0.13 -0.81
N CYS A 85 23.25 0.58 0.14
CA CYS A 85 23.15 -0.11 1.42
C CYS A 85 22.48 -1.49 1.29
N VAL A 86 21.45 -1.62 0.46
CA VAL A 86 20.79 -2.92 0.20
C VAL A 86 21.75 -3.90 -0.48
N GLU A 87 22.48 -3.46 -1.50
CA GLU A 87 23.51 -4.27 -2.17
C GLU A 87 24.57 -4.76 -1.19
N HIS A 88 25.05 -3.88 -0.30
CA HIS A 88 26.01 -4.26 0.74
C HIS A 88 25.46 -5.36 1.66
N GLU A 89 24.24 -5.20 2.18
CA GLU A 89 23.61 -6.19 3.07
C GLU A 89 23.35 -7.53 2.34
N LEU A 90 23.01 -7.48 1.05
CA LEU A 90 22.84 -8.68 0.22
C LEU A 90 24.17 -9.38 -0.07
N LEU A 91 25.29 -8.67 -0.12
CA LEU A 91 26.62 -9.27 -0.35
C LEU A 91 27.25 -9.80 0.93
N SER A 92 27.11 -9.08 2.05
CA SER A 92 27.74 -9.42 3.32
C SER A 92 27.13 -10.65 3.98
N GLU A 93 25.82 -10.85 3.82
CA GLU A 93 25.08 -11.97 4.39
C GLU A 93 24.22 -12.66 3.33
N ASN A 94 23.95 -13.96 3.50
CA ASN A 94 23.00 -14.68 2.67
C ASN A 94 21.56 -14.48 3.18
N ILE A 95 21.05 -13.26 3.06
CA ILE A 95 19.74 -12.84 3.53
C ILE A 95 18.80 -12.51 2.36
N SER A 96 17.50 -12.54 2.62
CA SER A 96 16.49 -12.18 1.62
C SER A 96 16.51 -10.67 1.29
N PRO A 97 16.06 -10.26 0.09
CA PRO A 97 15.91 -8.85 -0.29
C PRO A 97 15.09 -8.02 0.70
N ASP A 98 14.01 -8.57 1.24
CA ASP A 98 13.18 -7.92 2.27
C ASP A 98 13.97 -7.66 3.55
N GLN A 99 14.80 -8.62 3.98
CA GLN A 99 15.64 -8.47 5.17
C GLN A 99 16.77 -7.45 4.94
N ALA A 100 17.44 -7.51 3.78
CA ALA A 100 18.47 -6.55 3.39
C ALA A 100 17.90 -5.12 3.34
N LEU A 101 16.71 -4.96 2.78
CA LEU A 101 16.00 -3.69 2.74
C LEU A 101 15.64 -3.19 4.15
N LYS A 102 15.16 -4.05 5.05
CA LYS A 102 14.90 -3.67 6.46
C LYS A 102 16.17 -3.26 7.20
N LYS A 103 17.29 -3.95 6.99
CA LYS A 103 18.59 -3.57 7.58
C LYS A 103 19.09 -2.24 7.03
N ALA A 104 19.00 -2.04 5.71
CA ALA A 104 19.37 -0.79 5.07
C ALA A 104 18.54 0.39 5.60
N GLN A 105 17.24 0.20 5.81
CA GLN A 105 16.36 1.20 6.42
C GLN A 105 16.83 1.61 7.82
N GLN A 106 17.13 0.62 8.68
CA GLN A 106 17.61 0.88 10.05
C GLN A 106 18.94 1.65 10.04
N ARG A 107 19.84 1.30 9.12
CA ARG A 107 21.16 1.92 8.99
C ARG A 107 21.09 3.36 8.47
N LEU A 108 20.25 3.62 7.47
CA LEU A 108 20.14 4.91 6.80
C LEU A 108 19.16 5.89 7.49
N LYS A 109 18.32 5.40 8.43
CA LYS A 109 17.32 6.20 9.16
C LYS A 109 16.42 7.03 8.22
N LEU A 110 16.00 6.44 7.10
CA LEU A 110 15.21 7.14 6.09
C LEU A 110 13.82 7.53 6.65
N PRO A 111 13.32 8.75 6.35
CA PRO A 111 12.03 9.24 6.85
C PRO A 111 10.82 8.52 6.23
N VAL A 112 10.94 8.06 4.98
CA VAL A 112 9.95 7.24 4.27
C VAL A 112 10.61 5.97 3.80
N VAL A 113 9.90 4.87 3.98
CA VAL A 113 10.39 3.53 3.72
C VAL A 113 9.73 2.97 2.45
N PRO A 114 10.50 2.76 1.36
CA PRO A 114 9.97 2.05 0.21
C PRO A 114 9.74 0.57 0.51
N SER A 115 8.58 0.08 0.08
CA SER A 115 8.35 -1.36 -0.07
C SER A 115 9.37 -1.98 -1.02
N LEU A 116 9.58 -3.30 -0.92
CA LEU A 116 10.51 -4.02 -1.78
C LEU A 116 10.25 -3.78 -3.27
N GLN A 117 8.98 -3.82 -3.68
CA GLN A 117 8.56 -3.62 -5.07
C GLN A 117 8.89 -2.21 -5.61
N ARG A 118 9.23 -1.26 -4.74
CA ARG A 118 9.62 0.10 -5.11
C ARG A 118 11.11 0.27 -5.37
N LEU A 119 11.94 -0.75 -5.12
CA LEU A 119 13.33 -0.71 -5.55
C LEU A 119 13.41 -0.67 -7.07
N GLN A 120 14.33 0.13 -7.60
CA GLN A 120 14.41 0.40 -9.03
C GLN A 120 14.58 -0.87 -9.87
N VAL A 121 15.29 -1.88 -9.35
CA VAL A 121 15.49 -3.15 -10.05
C VAL A 121 14.17 -3.86 -10.38
N TYR A 122 13.18 -3.81 -9.49
CA TYR A 122 11.85 -4.40 -9.75
C TYR A 122 10.96 -3.46 -10.57
N ARG A 123 11.07 -2.16 -10.36
CA ARG A 123 10.30 -1.16 -11.11
C ARG A 123 10.63 -1.20 -12.60
N TRP A 124 11.91 -1.22 -12.93
CA TRP A 124 12.36 -1.38 -14.31
C TRP A 124 12.02 -2.76 -14.88
N ALA A 125 12.06 -3.83 -14.08
CA ALA A 125 11.60 -5.16 -14.50
C ALA A 125 10.11 -5.15 -14.90
N CYS A 126 9.24 -4.64 -14.01
CA CYS A 126 7.81 -4.54 -14.27
C CYS A 126 7.50 -3.62 -15.46
N GLN A 127 8.25 -2.52 -15.62
CA GLN A 127 8.09 -1.63 -16.77
C GLN A 127 8.53 -2.31 -18.07
N ALA A 128 9.63 -3.07 -18.07
CA ALA A 128 10.10 -3.83 -19.23
C ALA A 128 9.06 -4.87 -19.69
N ILE A 129 8.39 -5.55 -18.75
CA ILE A 129 7.30 -6.49 -19.04
C ILE A 129 6.10 -5.76 -19.66
N ALA A 130 5.69 -4.62 -19.08
CA ALA A 130 4.48 -3.92 -19.48
C ALA A 130 4.62 -3.06 -20.76
N THR A 131 5.84 -2.74 -21.17
CA THR A 131 6.08 -1.85 -22.33
C THR A 131 5.73 -2.57 -23.64
N PRO A 132 4.93 -1.97 -24.54
CA PRO A 132 4.59 -2.56 -25.83
C PRO A 132 5.83 -2.88 -26.70
N PRO A 133 5.79 -3.96 -27.51
CA PRO A 133 6.95 -4.41 -28.30
C PRO A 133 7.36 -3.43 -29.40
N ASP A 134 6.44 -2.58 -29.85
CA ASP A 134 6.65 -1.55 -30.86
C ASP A 134 7.00 -0.17 -30.28
N HIS A 135 7.08 -0.05 -28.94
CA HIS A 135 7.33 1.24 -28.31
C HIS A 135 8.81 1.67 -28.45
N PRO A 136 9.13 2.91 -28.89
CA PRO A 136 10.50 3.35 -29.16
C PRO A 136 11.47 3.27 -27.97
N LEU A 137 10.96 3.43 -26.74
CA LEU A 137 11.77 3.33 -25.51
C LEU A 137 12.07 1.91 -25.04
N LEU A 138 11.43 0.88 -25.58
CA LEU A 138 11.55 -0.48 -25.05
C LEU A 138 13.00 -0.95 -24.90
N PRO A 139 13.91 -0.76 -25.88
CA PRO A 139 15.32 -1.15 -25.74
C PRO A 139 16.02 -0.45 -24.57
N LEU A 140 15.70 0.83 -24.32
CA LEU A 140 16.29 1.60 -23.22
C LEU A 140 15.72 1.19 -21.86
N VAL A 141 14.43 0.86 -21.78
CA VAL A 141 13.79 0.31 -20.57
C VAL A 141 14.48 -1.01 -20.17
N TRP A 142 14.74 -1.88 -21.14
CA TRP A 142 15.49 -3.12 -20.92
C TRP A 142 16.94 -2.86 -20.51
N GLN A 143 17.62 -1.91 -21.17
CA GLN A 143 18.97 -1.51 -20.80
C GLN A 143 19.03 -1.04 -19.33
N LYS A 144 18.08 -0.22 -18.87
CA LYS A 144 18.01 0.25 -17.47
C LYS A 144 17.83 -0.90 -16.49
N PHE A 145 16.94 -1.86 -16.80
CA PHE A 145 16.79 -3.07 -15.97
C PHE A 145 18.10 -3.86 -15.90
N LEU A 146 18.73 -4.14 -17.05
CA LEU A 146 19.96 -4.91 -17.12
C LEU A 146 21.14 -4.22 -16.43
N GLN A 147 21.21 -2.88 -16.47
CA GLN A 147 22.19 -2.09 -15.73
C GLN A 147 22.08 -2.24 -14.21
N LEU A 148 20.91 -2.63 -13.71
CA LEU A 148 20.69 -2.92 -12.29
C LEU A 148 20.89 -4.42 -11.99
N TYR A 149 20.41 -5.29 -12.87
CA TYR A 149 20.50 -6.74 -12.70
C TYR A 149 21.93 -7.29 -12.90
N LEU A 150 22.69 -6.74 -13.84
CA LEU A 150 24.07 -7.14 -14.16
C LEU A 150 25.12 -6.22 -13.49
N ARG A 151 24.71 -5.36 -12.56
CA ARG A 151 25.64 -4.52 -11.81
C ARG A 151 26.60 -5.39 -10.99
N GLN A 152 27.87 -4.98 -10.94
CA GLN A 152 28.90 -5.59 -10.10
C GLN A 152 29.27 -4.68 -8.92
N PRO A 153 28.56 -4.77 -7.78
CA PRO A 153 28.98 -4.12 -6.55
C PRO A 153 30.23 -4.83 -5.98
N GLY A 154 31.35 -4.11 -5.85
CA GLY A 154 32.59 -4.70 -5.31
C GLY A 154 33.59 -3.68 -4.76
N PRO A 155 34.52 -3.15 -5.59
CA PRO A 155 35.63 -2.32 -5.10
C PRO A 155 35.18 -1.06 -4.35
N GLU A 156 34.05 -0.48 -4.77
CA GLU A 156 33.44 0.71 -4.17
C GLU A 156 32.93 0.47 -2.72
N TYR A 157 32.73 -0.79 -2.32
CA TYR A 157 32.25 -1.20 -1.01
C TYR A 157 33.35 -1.76 -0.09
N GLY A 158 34.62 -1.78 -0.56
CA GLY A 158 35.71 -2.45 0.16
C GLY A 158 35.59 -3.98 0.18
N LEU A 159 34.76 -4.56 -0.69
CA LEU A 159 34.55 -5.99 -0.86
C LEU A 159 35.36 -6.52 -2.05
N ALA A 160 35.68 -7.82 -2.04
CA ALA A 160 36.35 -8.46 -3.18
C ALA A 160 35.48 -8.36 -4.45
N ALA A 161 36.11 -8.23 -5.61
CA ALA A 161 35.42 -8.26 -6.89
C ALA A 161 34.67 -9.61 -7.03
N GLY A 162 33.38 -9.53 -7.38
CA GLY A 162 32.48 -10.68 -7.46
C GLY A 162 31.62 -10.65 -8.72
N GLY A 163 30.75 -11.65 -8.86
CA GLY A 163 29.74 -11.70 -9.93
C GLY A 163 28.67 -10.63 -9.80
N CYS A 164 27.75 -10.60 -10.77
CA CYS A 164 26.62 -9.67 -10.78
C CYS A 164 25.68 -9.85 -9.58
N ILE A 165 25.03 -8.77 -9.15
CA ILE A 165 24.15 -8.77 -7.96
C ILE A 165 22.72 -9.30 -8.23
N GLY A 166 22.31 -9.34 -9.50
CA GLY A 166 20.93 -9.56 -9.92
C GLY A 166 20.24 -10.73 -9.23
N ARG A 167 20.85 -11.92 -9.22
CA ARG A 167 20.24 -13.10 -8.59
C ARG A 167 19.91 -12.92 -7.12
N ARG A 168 20.68 -12.12 -6.38
CA ARG A 168 20.43 -11.88 -4.96
C ARG A 168 19.13 -11.11 -4.73
N PHE A 169 18.71 -10.27 -5.68
CA PHE A 169 17.42 -9.61 -5.64
C PHE A 169 16.24 -10.56 -5.95
N PHE A 170 16.43 -11.62 -6.72
CA PHE A 170 15.31 -12.44 -7.21
C PHE A 170 15.22 -13.84 -6.57
N GLN A 171 15.63 -13.97 -5.31
CA GLN A 171 15.64 -15.26 -4.60
C GLN A 171 14.26 -15.74 -4.10
N GLY A 172 13.31 -14.84 -3.86
CA GLY A 172 11.98 -15.20 -3.36
C GLY A 172 11.03 -15.68 -4.47
N SER A 173 9.98 -16.42 -4.11
CA SER A 173 9.08 -17.08 -5.06
C SER A 173 8.36 -16.11 -6.00
N SER A 174 7.89 -14.96 -5.49
CA SER A 174 7.24 -13.92 -6.28
C SER A 174 8.21 -13.14 -7.18
N GLN A 175 9.49 -13.03 -6.80
CA GLN A 175 10.51 -12.40 -7.62
C GLN A 175 10.98 -13.36 -8.72
N ALA A 176 11.09 -14.65 -8.42
CA ALA A 176 11.44 -15.67 -9.40
C ALA A 176 10.42 -15.74 -10.56
N THR A 177 9.13 -15.51 -10.30
CA THR A 177 8.11 -15.38 -11.35
C THR A 177 8.38 -14.17 -12.26
N VAL A 178 8.77 -13.02 -11.71
CA VAL A 178 9.12 -11.84 -12.53
C VAL A 178 10.31 -12.12 -13.45
N LEU A 179 11.34 -12.83 -12.99
CA LEU A 179 12.45 -13.23 -13.88
C LEU A 179 12.01 -14.19 -14.99
N LYS A 180 11.08 -15.11 -14.69
CA LYS A 180 10.51 -16.00 -15.70
C LYS A 180 9.73 -15.21 -16.75
N ASP A 181 8.91 -14.26 -16.30
CA ASP A 181 8.11 -13.40 -17.17
C ASP A 181 9.01 -12.50 -18.03
N LEU A 182 10.11 -11.96 -17.48
CA LEU A 182 11.12 -11.23 -18.24
C LEU A 182 11.74 -12.08 -19.35
N ARG A 183 12.15 -13.33 -19.06
CA ARG A 183 12.70 -14.23 -20.09
C ARG A 183 11.70 -14.50 -21.20
N GLN A 184 10.44 -14.79 -20.84
CA GLN A 184 9.37 -14.96 -21.82
C GLN A 184 9.19 -13.69 -22.65
N ARG A 185 9.21 -12.52 -22.01
CA ARG A 185 9.03 -11.24 -22.69
C ARG A 185 10.14 -10.94 -23.70
N ILE A 186 11.40 -11.27 -23.40
CA ILE A 186 12.51 -11.13 -24.35
C ILE A 186 12.22 -11.92 -25.63
N GLN A 187 11.73 -13.16 -25.50
CA GLN A 187 11.39 -14.00 -26.65
C GLN A 187 10.24 -13.40 -27.46
N GLU A 188 9.17 -12.95 -26.80
CA GLU A 188 8.01 -12.32 -27.46
C GLU A 188 8.41 -11.07 -28.27
N VAL A 189 9.27 -10.22 -27.71
CA VAL A 189 9.75 -9.01 -28.39
C VAL A 189 10.66 -9.36 -29.57
N SER A 190 11.54 -10.34 -29.40
CA SER A 190 12.39 -10.83 -30.49
C SER A 190 11.56 -11.42 -31.64
N ASP A 191 10.55 -12.24 -31.33
CA ASP A 191 9.63 -12.82 -32.31
C ASP A 191 8.82 -11.73 -33.04
N PHE A 192 8.37 -10.70 -32.31
CA PHE A 192 7.69 -9.54 -32.88
C PHE A 192 8.56 -8.82 -33.93
N HIS A 193 9.79 -8.43 -33.57
CA HIS A 193 10.66 -7.73 -34.52
C HIS A 193 11.13 -8.65 -35.65
N HIS A 194 11.31 -9.95 -35.40
CA HIS A 194 11.61 -10.90 -36.45
C HIS A 194 10.45 -10.98 -37.46
N ALA A 195 9.21 -11.17 -37.00
CA ALA A 195 8.03 -11.20 -37.86
C ALA A 195 7.86 -9.89 -38.65
N ALA A 196 8.01 -8.74 -38.00
CA ALA A 196 7.96 -7.44 -38.66
C ALA A 196 9.07 -7.29 -39.72
N SER A 197 10.30 -7.71 -39.43
CA SER A 197 11.41 -7.67 -40.40
C SER A 197 11.13 -8.49 -41.67
N GLN A 198 10.41 -9.61 -41.56
CA GLN A 198 10.07 -10.47 -42.69
C GLN A 198 8.87 -9.94 -43.47
N ALA A 199 7.87 -9.40 -42.79
CA ALA A 199 6.69 -8.79 -43.42
C ALA A 199 7.10 -7.64 -44.36
N LEU A 200 8.14 -6.89 -43.99
CA LEU A 200 8.69 -5.78 -44.76
C LEU A 200 9.50 -6.20 -46.00
N ARG A 201 9.92 -7.47 -46.10
CA ARG A 201 10.74 -7.99 -47.22
C ARG A 201 9.93 -8.57 -48.37
N VAL A 202 8.61 -8.72 -48.22
CA VAL A 202 7.72 -9.26 -49.26
C VAL A 202 7.25 -8.12 -50.18
N PRO A 203 7.60 -8.10 -51.48
CA PRO A 203 7.02 -7.15 -52.42
C PRO A 203 5.51 -7.40 -52.54
N LEU A 204 4.69 -6.33 -52.45
CA LEU A 204 3.24 -6.44 -52.67
C LEU A 204 2.96 -7.09 -54.04
N PRO A 205 2.09 -8.11 -54.14
CA PRO A 205 1.59 -8.55 -55.43
C PRO A 205 0.63 -7.47 -55.96
N ASN A 206 0.90 -7.01 -57.18
CA ASN A 206 0.12 -6.07 -58.02
C ASN A 206 0.53 -4.59 -57.95
N THR A 207 1.60 -4.25 -58.65
CA THR A 207 1.61 -3.05 -59.50
C THR A 207 2.00 -3.47 -60.91
N PRO A 208 1.13 -3.31 -61.92
CA PRO A 208 1.50 -3.58 -63.29
C PRO A 208 2.54 -2.55 -63.72
N SER A 209 3.57 -3.05 -64.40
CA SER A 209 4.54 -2.28 -65.17
C SER A 209 3.83 -1.26 -66.07
N SER A 210 4.16 0.02 -65.92
CA SER A 210 4.03 0.96 -67.02
C SER A 210 5.18 1.94 -66.96
N ASP A 211 6.01 1.87 -68.00
CA ASP A 211 6.94 2.91 -68.39
C ASP A 211 6.20 4.25 -68.54
N SER A 212 6.57 5.23 -67.72
CA SER A 212 6.54 6.65 -68.09
C SER A 212 7.28 7.48 -67.05
N GLN A 213 8.27 8.23 -67.52
CA GLN A 213 9.05 9.20 -66.76
C GLN A 213 8.18 10.27 -66.08
N SER A 214 8.72 10.77 -64.96
CA SER A 214 8.41 12.03 -64.27
C SER A 214 6.97 12.27 -63.80
N ASP A 215 6.76 12.18 -62.48
CA ASP A 215 6.59 13.41 -61.70
C ASP A 215 6.83 13.19 -60.20
N LYS A 216 7.74 14.00 -59.65
CA LYS A 216 8.00 14.13 -58.22
C LYS A 216 6.88 14.96 -57.59
N SER A 217 5.71 14.37 -57.37
CA SER A 217 4.73 14.92 -56.41
C SER A 217 3.66 13.88 -56.06
N SER A 218 3.78 13.27 -54.88
CA SER A 218 2.63 12.72 -54.17
C SER A 218 3.02 12.50 -52.72
N CYS A 219 2.66 13.51 -51.92
CA CYS A 219 2.60 13.44 -50.48
C CYS A 219 1.46 12.47 -50.12
N ASN A 220 1.80 11.26 -49.67
CA ASN A 220 0.97 10.39 -48.83
C ASN A 220 1.84 9.22 -48.35
N PRO A 221 2.39 9.24 -47.12
CA PRO A 221 3.05 8.09 -46.55
C PRO A 221 2.01 6.98 -46.36
N GLN A 222 2.21 5.82 -46.98
CA GLN A 222 1.38 4.64 -46.73
C GLN A 222 1.56 4.18 -45.26
N PRO A 223 0.49 3.99 -44.48
CA PRO A 223 0.54 3.92 -43.02
C PRO A 223 0.97 2.56 -42.43
N TYR A 224 1.71 1.73 -43.16
CA TYR A 224 1.88 0.33 -42.75
C TYR A 224 3.24 -0.03 -42.16
N ASN A 225 4.29 0.78 -42.36
CA ASN A 225 5.66 0.37 -42.02
C ASN A 225 6.50 1.57 -41.56
N LEU A 226 6.33 2.01 -40.31
CA LEU A 226 7.02 3.20 -39.76
C LEU A 226 8.43 2.92 -39.24
N THR A 227 8.74 1.67 -38.90
CA THR A 227 10.04 1.23 -38.39
C THR A 227 10.86 0.58 -39.50
N SER A 228 12.12 1.00 -39.70
CA SER A 228 12.97 0.39 -40.73
C SER A 228 13.21 -1.12 -40.52
N PRO A 229 13.24 -1.92 -41.61
CA PRO A 229 13.59 -3.36 -41.53
C PRO A 229 14.97 -3.62 -40.93
N GLN A 230 15.90 -2.67 -41.11
CA GLN A 230 17.24 -2.71 -40.52
C GLN A 230 17.15 -2.61 -39.00
N LEU A 231 16.40 -1.65 -38.46
CA LEU A 231 16.22 -1.51 -37.02
C LEU A 231 15.56 -2.75 -36.42
N HIS A 232 14.52 -3.29 -37.06
CA HIS A 232 13.93 -4.58 -36.64
C HIS A 232 14.98 -5.70 -36.56
N THR A 233 15.87 -5.81 -37.54
CA THR A 233 16.92 -6.84 -37.55
C THR A 233 17.93 -6.62 -36.41
N GLU A 234 18.30 -5.38 -36.13
CA GLU A 234 19.19 -5.03 -35.02
C GLU A 234 18.53 -5.27 -33.66
N LEU A 235 17.23 -5.01 -33.52
CA LEU A 235 16.47 -5.31 -32.30
C LEU A 235 16.37 -6.81 -32.03
N VAL A 236 16.16 -7.65 -33.06
CA VAL A 236 16.21 -9.12 -32.91
C VAL A 236 17.56 -9.56 -32.34
N LYS A 237 18.67 -9.02 -32.87
CA LYS A 237 20.02 -9.33 -32.36
C LYS A 237 20.18 -8.87 -30.91
N LEU A 238 19.76 -7.63 -30.61
CA LEU A 238 19.88 -7.05 -29.27
C LEU A 238 19.13 -7.86 -28.22
N PHE A 239 17.87 -8.21 -28.48
CA PHE A 239 17.07 -9.03 -27.57
C PHE A 239 17.60 -10.47 -27.47
N GLY A 240 18.19 -11.01 -28.53
CA GLY A 240 18.93 -12.27 -28.48
C GLY A 240 20.12 -12.21 -27.51
N VAL A 241 20.88 -11.11 -27.54
CA VAL A 241 21.99 -10.88 -26.59
C VAL A 241 21.47 -10.73 -25.16
N PHE A 242 20.35 -10.05 -24.93
CA PHE A 242 19.74 -9.95 -23.61
C PHE A 242 19.30 -11.30 -23.05
N ALA A 243 18.75 -12.18 -23.89
CA ALA A 243 18.41 -13.55 -23.50
C ALA A 243 19.67 -14.32 -23.04
N LEU A 244 20.76 -14.25 -23.83
CA LEU A 244 22.04 -14.89 -23.52
C LEU A 244 22.57 -14.44 -22.15
N TRP A 245 22.57 -13.14 -21.86
CA TRP A 245 23.05 -12.61 -20.58
C TRP A 245 22.17 -13.03 -19.39
N MET A 246 20.85 -13.13 -19.60
CA MET A 246 19.90 -13.50 -18.55
C MET A 246 19.94 -14.99 -18.20
N ASP A 247 20.30 -15.84 -19.16
CA ASP A 247 20.35 -17.30 -19.01
C ASP A 247 21.72 -17.80 -18.53
N ASP A 248 22.79 -17.04 -18.74
CA ASP A 248 24.13 -17.41 -18.24
C ASP A 248 24.28 -17.17 -16.72
N GLU A 249 24.19 -18.24 -15.95
CA GLU A 249 24.39 -18.19 -14.49
C GLU A 249 25.84 -17.85 -14.10
N SER A 250 26.81 -18.05 -14.98
CA SER A 250 28.23 -17.80 -14.67
C SER A 250 28.51 -16.33 -14.37
N LEU A 251 27.83 -15.42 -15.09
CA LEU A 251 27.90 -13.97 -14.89
C LEU A 251 27.52 -13.53 -13.47
N GLN A 252 26.68 -14.31 -12.78
CA GLN A 252 26.18 -14.00 -11.44
C GLN A 252 27.10 -14.54 -10.33
N ASN A 253 27.92 -15.55 -10.62
CA ASN A 253 28.60 -16.34 -9.58
C ASN A 253 30.02 -15.85 -9.26
N HIS A 254 30.75 -15.31 -10.24
CA HIS A 254 32.13 -14.86 -10.07
C HIS A 254 32.46 -13.71 -11.02
N GLU A 255 33.59 -13.03 -10.78
CA GLU A 255 34.10 -12.03 -11.72
C GLU A 255 34.47 -12.72 -13.04
N VAL A 256 33.86 -12.27 -14.13
CA VAL A 256 34.06 -12.82 -15.46
C VAL A 256 35.05 -11.96 -16.23
N TYR A 257 36.07 -12.59 -16.80
CA TYR A 257 36.97 -11.92 -17.73
C TYR A 257 36.26 -11.69 -19.07
N LEU A 258 35.65 -10.51 -19.24
CA LEU A 258 34.82 -10.18 -20.41
C LEU A 258 35.48 -10.46 -21.77
N PRO A 259 36.80 -10.23 -21.97
CA PRO A 259 37.43 -10.52 -23.26
C PRO A 259 37.50 -12.01 -23.63
N SER A 260 37.30 -12.94 -22.69
CA SER A 260 37.25 -14.38 -23.00
C SER A 260 35.86 -14.89 -23.36
N LEU A 261 34.82 -14.05 -23.28
CA LEU A 261 33.48 -14.46 -23.64
C LEU A 261 33.35 -14.64 -25.16
N PRO A 262 32.50 -15.59 -25.62
CA PRO A 262 32.18 -15.74 -27.03
C PRO A 262 31.67 -14.42 -27.65
N PRO A 263 31.92 -14.16 -28.95
CA PRO A 263 31.55 -12.90 -29.60
C PRO A 263 30.03 -12.63 -29.54
N GLU A 264 29.20 -13.68 -29.45
CA GLU A 264 27.74 -13.60 -29.32
C GLU A 264 27.28 -12.88 -28.04
N TYR A 265 28.15 -12.77 -27.02
CA TYR A 265 27.86 -12.03 -25.79
C TYR A 265 28.00 -10.51 -25.96
N GLU A 266 28.52 -10.00 -27.08
CA GLU A 266 28.77 -8.57 -27.28
C GLU A 266 29.49 -7.96 -26.06
N SER A 267 30.67 -8.52 -25.74
CA SER A 267 31.40 -8.25 -24.49
C SER A 267 31.63 -6.77 -24.19
N HIS A 268 31.74 -5.93 -25.23
CA HIS A 268 31.82 -4.48 -25.08
C HIS A 268 30.53 -3.87 -24.51
N ARG A 269 29.36 -4.25 -25.05
CA ARG A 269 28.06 -3.79 -24.56
C ARG A 269 27.75 -4.35 -23.18
N LEU A 270 28.13 -5.60 -22.91
CA LEU A 270 28.02 -6.19 -21.58
C LEU A 270 28.82 -5.38 -20.55
N ALA A 271 30.07 -4.99 -20.88
CA ALA A 271 30.88 -4.12 -20.01
C ALA A 271 30.19 -2.77 -19.74
N GLN A 272 29.61 -2.14 -20.77
CA GLN A 272 28.87 -0.88 -20.63
C GLN A 272 27.66 -1.01 -19.69
N VAL A 273 26.94 -2.13 -19.75
CA VAL A 273 25.81 -2.41 -18.86
C VAL A 273 26.27 -2.65 -17.42
N MET A 274 27.30 -3.47 -17.22
CA MET A 274 27.84 -3.79 -15.89
C MET A 274 28.41 -2.56 -15.17
N GLN A 275 28.96 -1.61 -15.94
CA GLN A 275 29.53 -0.35 -15.46
C GLN A 275 28.53 0.83 -15.49
N GLN A 276 27.27 0.60 -15.85
CA GLN A 276 26.22 1.63 -15.92
C GLN A 276 26.58 2.85 -16.78
N GLN A 277 27.14 2.60 -17.96
CA GLN A 277 27.53 3.63 -18.93
C GLN A 277 26.32 4.16 -19.75
N GLN A 278 26.58 4.98 -20.76
CA GLN A 278 25.58 5.74 -21.52
C GLN A 278 24.52 4.86 -22.23
N LEU A 279 23.31 5.42 -22.39
CA LEU A 279 22.18 4.78 -23.06
C LEU A 279 22.40 4.63 -24.57
N TRP A 280 21.92 3.52 -25.14
CA TRP A 280 22.08 3.20 -26.56
C TRP A 280 20.94 3.77 -27.41
N LEU A 281 21.03 5.08 -27.67
CA LEU A 281 20.02 5.81 -28.45
C LEU A 281 19.91 5.31 -29.91
N GLU A 282 20.89 4.55 -30.40
CA GLU A 282 20.86 3.95 -31.74
C GLU A 282 19.76 2.90 -31.92
N PHE A 283 19.19 2.35 -30.84
CA PHE A 283 18.09 1.39 -30.90
C PHE A 283 16.70 2.04 -30.73
N VAL A 284 16.64 3.35 -30.53
CA VAL A 284 15.37 4.08 -30.48
C VAL A 284 14.87 4.31 -31.91
N ASP A 285 13.60 4.02 -32.16
CA ASP A 285 12.97 4.25 -33.46
C ASP A 285 12.77 5.76 -33.74
N GLN A 286 13.80 6.39 -34.28
CA GLN A 286 13.81 7.80 -34.63
C GLN A 286 12.84 8.11 -35.79
N GLU A 287 12.63 7.16 -36.71
CA GLU A 287 11.73 7.34 -37.85
C GLU A 287 10.29 7.44 -37.35
N ARG A 288 9.92 6.59 -36.39
CA ARG A 288 8.61 6.67 -35.73
C ARG A 288 8.43 7.98 -34.98
N LEU A 289 9.43 8.41 -34.20
CA LEU A 289 9.35 9.68 -33.45
C LEU A 289 9.15 10.89 -34.37
N GLN A 290 9.91 10.95 -35.48
CA GLN A 290 9.76 12.02 -36.47
C GLN A 290 8.40 11.98 -37.15
N PHE A 291 7.88 10.79 -37.44
CA PHE A 291 6.54 10.65 -38.01
C PHE A 291 5.46 11.15 -37.05
N ASP A 292 5.50 10.74 -35.78
CA ASP A 292 4.54 11.15 -34.76
C ASP A 292 4.60 12.69 -34.55
N GLU A 293 5.81 13.29 -34.57
CA GLU A 293 5.98 14.75 -34.55
C GLU A 293 5.36 15.43 -35.77
N MET A 294 5.63 14.91 -36.97
CA MET A 294 5.05 15.42 -38.22
C MET A 294 3.52 15.29 -38.24
N GLU A 295 2.97 14.20 -37.70
CA GLU A 295 1.52 13.99 -37.61
C GLU A 295 0.89 15.06 -36.71
N VAL A 296 1.46 15.30 -35.53
CA VAL A 296 1.01 16.35 -34.60
C VAL A 296 1.13 17.74 -35.25
N LEU A 297 2.24 18.02 -35.93
CA LEU A 297 2.42 19.27 -36.68
C LEU A 297 1.37 19.40 -37.80
N SER A 298 1.09 18.33 -38.55
CA SER A 298 0.09 18.35 -39.62
C SER A 298 -1.33 18.58 -39.07
N LEU A 299 -1.66 18.01 -37.92
CA LEU A 299 -2.93 18.24 -37.23
C LEU A 299 -3.03 19.69 -36.76
N TRP A 300 -1.93 20.25 -36.26
CA TRP A 300 -1.84 21.65 -35.88
C TRP A 300 -1.99 22.59 -37.10
N GLU A 301 -1.34 22.29 -38.21
CA GLU A 301 -1.49 23.02 -39.48
C GLU A 301 -2.91 22.92 -40.04
N LYS A 302 -3.56 21.76 -39.95
CA LYS A 302 -4.98 21.58 -40.30
C LYS A 302 -5.89 22.43 -39.42
N ALA A 303 -5.65 22.45 -38.11
CA ALA A 303 -6.38 23.32 -37.18
C ALA A 303 -6.15 24.81 -37.50
N GLN A 304 -4.96 25.19 -37.95
CA GLN A 304 -4.66 26.56 -38.41
C GLN A 304 -5.26 26.90 -39.78
N SER A 305 -5.48 25.94 -40.66
CA SER A 305 -5.97 26.15 -42.02
C SER A 305 -7.48 25.97 -42.19
N GLU A 306 -8.23 25.72 -41.11
CA GLU A 306 -9.69 25.76 -41.13
C GLU A 306 -10.21 27.13 -41.64
N PRO A 307 -11.22 27.16 -42.53
CA PRO A 307 -11.64 28.37 -43.22
C PRO A 307 -12.12 29.49 -42.29
N ALA A 308 -11.78 30.73 -42.66
CA ALA A 308 -11.92 31.98 -41.90
C ALA A 308 -13.36 32.39 -41.46
N PHE A 309 -14.39 31.57 -41.70
CA PHE A 309 -15.71 31.79 -41.10
C PHE A 309 -15.80 31.26 -39.65
N LEU A 310 -14.87 30.39 -39.24
CA LEU A 310 -14.72 29.90 -37.86
C LEU A 310 -13.51 30.49 -37.14
N GLN A 311 -12.57 31.10 -37.86
CA GLN A 311 -11.41 31.79 -37.28
C GLN A 311 -11.63 33.31 -37.25
N THR A 312 -11.82 33.87 -36.05
CA THR A 312 -11.83 35.33 -35.82
C THR A 312 -10.59 35.98 -36.45
N GLN A 313 -10.83 36.96 -37.34
CA GLN A 313 -9.84 37.65 -38.18
C GLN A 313 -8.51 37.97 -37.48
N ASN A 314 -7.45 37.22 -37.80
CA ASN A 314 -6.08 37.60 -37.47
C ASN A 314 -5.53 38.54 -38.57
N LEU A 315 -5.45 39.84 -38.27
CA LEU A 315 -4.77 40.79 -39.13
C LEU A 315 -3.24 40.59 -39.09
N GLY A 316 -2.65 40.48 -40.28
CA GLY A 316 -1.37 41.12 -40.61
C GLY A 316 -0.12 40.51 -39.98
N PHE A 317 0.39 39.47 -40.64
CA PHE A 317 1.75 38.95 -40.48
C PHE A 317 2.77 39.92 -41.08
N THR A 318 3.02 41.05 -40.43
CA THR A 318 4.20 41.88 -40.74
C THR A 318 4.78 42.45 -39.45
N ASP A 319 6.04 42.09 -39.21
CA ASP A 319 6.98 42.62 -38.21
C ASP A 319 6.91 42.04 -36.78
N ARG A 320 7.65 40.93 -36.57
CA ARG A 320 7.85 40.28 -35.26
C ARG A 320 9.13 40.71 -34.53
N SER A 321 9.78 41.79 -34.97
CA SER A 321 11.12 42.17 -34.48
C SER A 321 11.11 43.15 -33.30
N SER A 322 9.95 43.72 -32.95
CA SER A 322 9.84 44.82 -31.99
C SER A 322 9.02 44.43 -30.74
N LEU A 323 9.64 44.51 -29.57
CA LEU A 323 8.99 44.23 -28.28
C LEU A 323 7.89 45.26 -27.95
N SER A 324 8.01 46.49 -28.44
CA SER A 324 7.03 47.56 -28.23
C SER A 324 5.80 47.40 -29.12
N SER A 325 5.97 46.92 -30.37
CA SER A 325 4.83 46.66 -31.27
C SER A 325 4.01 45.44 -30.85
N ALA A 326 4.60 44.49 -30.11
CA ALA A 326 3.90 43.30 -29.62
C ALA A 326 2.77 43.64 -28.65
N LYS A 327 2.99 44.56 -27.70
CA LYS A 327 1.99 44.94 -26.70
C LYS A 327 0.79 45.66 -27.33
N GLU A 328 1.04 46.58 -28.26
CA GLU A 328 -0.02 47.33 -28.96
C GLU A 328 -0.81 46.43 -29.91
N ARG A 329 -0.14 45.47 -30.55
CA ARG A 329 -0.80 44.46 -31.39
C ARG A 329 -1.65 43.50 -30.58
N ILE A 330 -1.19 43.08 -29.40
CA ILE A 330 -1.97 42.26 -28.46
C ILE A 330 -3.19 43.05 -27.96
N LEU A 331 -3.01 44.29 -27.50
CA LEU A 331 -4.12 45.11 -26.99
C LEU A 331 -5.13 45.49 -28.07
N SER A 332 -4.70 45.73 -29.31
CA SER A 332 -5.60 46.04 -30.42
C SER A 332 -6.36 44.81 -30.94
N ASN A 333 -5.76 43.62 -30.92
CA ASN A 333 -6.48 42.37 -31.20
C ASN A 333 -7.48 42.04 -30.08
N LEU A 334 -7.10 42.19 -28.81
CA LEU A 334 -8.00 41.97 -27.67
C LEU A 334 -9.24 42.88 -27.70
N LYS A 335 -9.14 44.09 -28.27
CA LYS A 335 -10.27 45.01 -28.47
C LYS A 335 -11.23 44.62 -29.60
N LYS A 336 -10.83 43.72 -30.51
CA LYS A 336 -11.64 43.27 -31.66
C LYS A 336 -12.48 42.03 -31.35
N HIS A 337 -12.15 41.30 -30.28
CA HIS A 337 -12.98 40.20 -29.80
C HIS A 337 -14.19 40.76 -29.04
N PRO A 338 -15.37 40.10 -29.10
CA PRO A 338 -16.46 40.41 -28.19
C PRO A 338 -15.92 40.36 -26.75
N ILE A 339 -16.43 41.23 -25.87
CA ILE A 339 -16.02 41.31 -24.46
C ILE A 339 -15.87 39.87 -23.96
N PRO A 340 -14.66 39.45 -23.51
CA PRO A 340 -14.45 38.10 -23.06
C PRO A 340 -15.59 37.75 -22.11
N LEU A 341 -16.26 36.63 -22.35
CA LEU A 341 -17.12 36.05 -21.32
C LEU A 341 -16.27 36.06 -20.04
N PRO A 342 -16.81 36.55 -18.90
CA PRO A 342 -16.06 36.54 -17.66
C PRO A 342 -15.46 35.14 -17.51
N ALA A 343 -14.21 35.09 -17.04
CA ALA A 343 -13.54 33.81 -16.81
C ALA A 343 -14.56 32.84 -16.21
N PRO A 344 -14.72 31.62 -16.77
CA PRO A 344 -15.68 30.66 -16.26
C PRO A 344 -15.51 30.67 -14.74
N GLU A 345 -16.60 30.94 -14.00
CA GLU A 345 -16.49 31.07 -12.55
C GLU A 345 -15.64 29.92 -12.06
N LEU A 346 -14.44 30.25 -11.54
CA LEU A 346 -13.56 29.26 -10.95
C LEU A 346 -14.40 28.65 -9.85
N GLN A 347 -14.99 27.48 -10.12
CA GLN A 347 -15.76 26.79 -9.11
C GLN A 347 -14.72 26.44 -8.06
N PRO A 348 -14.76 27.07 -6.87
CA PRO A 348 -13.80 26.75 -5.85
C PRO A 348 -13.98 25.26 -5.61
N GLN A 349 -12.92 24.48 -5.87
CA GLN A 349 -12.97 23.05 -5.60
C GLN A 349 -13.31 22.92 -4.12
N LYS A 350 -14.51 22.42 -3.84
CA LYS A 350 -14.94 22.20 -2.47
C LYS A 350 -13.98 21.16 -1.91
N ALA A 351 -13.30 21.51 -0.82
CA ALA A 351 -12.43 20.57 -0.14
C ALA A 351 -13.21 19.26 0.11
N PRO A 352 -12.61 18.09 -0.18
CA PRO A 352 -13.30 16.82 -0.07
C PRO A 352 -13.76 16.53 1.35
N VAL A 353 -13.16 17.17 2.35
CA VAL A 353 -13.53 17.12 3.76
C VAL A 353 -13.84 18.55 4.22
N ALA A 354 -14.91 18.71 5.01
CA ALA A 354 -15.29 20.00 5.54
C ALA A 354 -14.23 20.56 6.50
N ALA A 355 -14.13 21.89 6.58
CA ALA A 355 -13.28 22.54 7.58
C ALA A 355 -13.93 22.44 8.97
N ILE A 356 -13.11 22.28 10.00
CA ILE A 356 -13.57 22.21 11.39
C ILE A 356 -13.89 23.61 11.88
N ALA A 357 -15.10 23.80 12.41
CA ALA A 357 -15.52 25.08 12.96
C ALA A 357 -14.69 25.45 14.20
N ASN A 358 -14.25 26.71 14.31
CA ASN A 358 -13.43 27.17 15.44
C ASN A 358 -14.09 26.98 16.80
N VAL A 359 -15.43 26.99 16.84
CA VAL A 359 -16.23 26.75 18.06
C VAL A 359 -15.95 25.36 18.64
N CYS A 360 -15.61 24.36 17.82
CA CYS A 360 -15.28 23.03 18.27
C CYS A 360 -13.98 22.97 19.10
N TYR A 361 -13.13 24.00 19.06
CA TYR A 361 -11.92 24.07 19.89
C TYR A 361 -12.13 24.81 21.21
N THR A 362 -13.27 25.46 21.40
CA THR A 362 -13.58 26.26 22.60
C THR A 362 -14.78 25.74 23.38
N ASP A 363 -15.76 25.12 22.71
CA ASP A 363 -16.95 24.55 23.32
C ASP A 363 -16.91 23.00 23.29
N PRO A 364 -16.81 22.35 24.47
CA PRO A 364 -16.84 20.89 24.56
C PRO A 364 -18.11 20.25 23.98
N LYS A 365 -19.26 20.93 24.04
CA LYS A 365 -20.52 20.38 23.49
C LYS A 365 -20.51 20.36 21.97
N ALA A 366 -20.12 21.47 21.33
CA ALA A 366 -19.95 21.53 19.89
C ALA A 366 -18.95 20.48 19.38
N ALA A 367 -17.84 20.28 20.11
CA ALA A 367 -16.87 19.22 19.79
C ALA A 367 -17.47 17.82 19.88
N ALA A 368 -18.25 17.54 20.94
CA ALA A 368 -18.88 16.24 21.14
C ALA A 368 -19.93 15.94 20.07
N GLU A 369 -20.77 16.90 19.69
CA GLU A 369 -21.79 16.73 18.65
C GLU A 369 -21.17 16.46 17.27
N MET A 370 -20.09 17.17 16.94
CA MET A 370 -19.34 16.95 15.70
C MET A 370 -18.73 15.54 15.66
N LEU A 371 -18.01 15.15 16.72
CA LEU A 371 -17.44 13.81 16.84
C LEU A 371 -18.51 12.73 16.81
N GLN A 372 -19.68 12.97 17.42
CA GLN A 372 -20.78 12.01 17.42
C GLN A 372 -21.25 11.70 15.98
N GLN A 373 -21.38 12.70 15.12
CA GLN A 373 -21.82 12.51 13.74
C GLN A 373 -20.80 11.67 12.94
N ASP A 374 -19.52 11.97 13.08
CA ASP A 374 -18.45 11.24 12.37
C ASP A 374 -18.31 9.80 12.89
N LEU A 375 -18.26 9.64 14.21
CA LEU A 375 -18.08 8.33 14.85
C LEU A 375 -19.30 7.41 14.65
N GLN A 376 -20.51 7.96 14.51
CA GLN A 376 -21.69 7.17 14.15
C GLN A 376 -21.54 6.52 12.78
N THR A 377 -20.97 7.24 11.80
CA THR A 377 -20.70 6.71 10.47
C THR A 377 -19.74 5.51 10.52
N LEU A 378 -18.70 5.60 11.35
CA LEU A 378 -17.74 4.51 11.57
C LEU A 378 -18.38 3.32 12.28
N GLN A 379 -19.19 3.57 13.30
CA GLN A 379 -19.90 2.54 14.05
C GLN A 379 -20.91 1.79 13.17
N ASP A 380 -21.65 2.50 12.33
CA ASP A 380 -22.62 1.88 11.41
C ASP A 380 -21.93 0.97 10.39
N GLN A 381 -20.72 1.35 9.94
CA GLN A 381 -19.92 0.45 9.11
C GLN A 381 -19.44 -0.79 9.88
N ALA A 382 -18.98 -0.65 11.12
CA ALA A 382 -18.63 -1.79 11.93
C ALA A 382 -19.81 -2.77 12.09
N ARG A 383 -21.02 -2.26 12.32
CA ARG A 383 -22.25 -3.07 12.39
C ARG A 383 -22.52 -3.81 11.09
N ILE A 384 -22.38 -3.15 9.95
CA ILE A 384 -22.57 -3.77 8.62
C ILE A 384 -21.53 -4.89 8.42
N ALA A 385 -20.27 -4.64 8.75
CA ALA A 385 -19.20 -5.62 8.59
C ALA A 385 -19.42 -6.86 9.48
N VAL A 386 -19.81 -6.66 10.74
CA VAL A 386 -20.13 -7.77 11.66
C VAL A 386 -21.36 -8.55 11.20
N ALA A 387 -22.38 -7.88 10.69
CA ALA A 387 -23.56 -8.54 10.12
C ALA A 387 -23.20 -9.39 8.89
N ARG A 388 -22.32 -8.89 8.02
CA ARG A 388 -21.81 -9.65 6.86
C ARG A 388 -20.98 -10.86 7.28
N GLU A 389 -20.12 -10.71 8.28
CA GLU A 389 -19.36 -11.82 8.85
C GLU A 389 -20.31 -12.91 9.38
N ALA A 390 -21.31 -12.53 10.18
CA ALA A 390 -22.31 -13.47 10.70
C ALA A 390 -23.11 -14.16 9.59
N GLN A 391 -23.50 -13.42 8.54
CA GLN A 391 -24.18 -13.97 7.38
C GLN A 391 -23.30 -14.97 6.62
N GLN A 392 -22.02 -14.68 6.46
CA GLN A 392 -21.07 -15.59 5.81
C GLN A 392 -20.94 -16.90 6.59
N VAL A 393 -20.77 -16.81 7.91
CA VAL A 393 -20.70 -18.00 8.79
C VAL A 393 -21.97 -18.83 8.67
N ALA A 394 -23.15 -18.20 8.64
CA ALA A 394 -24.43 -18.90 8.50
C ALA A 394 -24.54 -19.65 7.15
N LEU A 395 -24.19 -18.99 6.03
CA LEU A 395 -24.25 -19.60 4.70
C LEU A 395 -23.24 -20.74 4.54
N GLU A 396 -22.02 -20.58 5.06
CA GLU A 396 -20.99 -21.62 5.04
C GLU A 396 -21.38 -22.81 5.92
N HIS A 397 -22.01 -22.56 7.08
CA HIS A 397 -22.55 -23.63 7.93
C HIS A 397 -23.67 -24.40 7.21
N GLU A 398 -24.62 -23.72 6.55
CA GLU A 398 -25.67 -24.38 5.76
C GLU A 398 -25.07 -25.22 4.60
N LEU A 399 -24.01 -24.72 3.98
CA LEU A 399 -23.27 -25.46 2.96
C LEU A 399 -22.65 -26.74 3.54
N LEU A 400 -22.02 -26.66 4.71
CA LEU A 400 -21.44 -27.82 5.40
C LEU A 400 -22.49 -28.87 5.76
N GLU A 401 -23.67 -28.46 6.23
CA GLU A 401 -24.79 -29.36 6.54
C GLU A 401 -25.41 -29.99 5.28
N SER A 402 -25.39 -29.28 4.15
CA SER A 402 -25.95 -29.76 2.88
C SER A 402 -25.06 -30.78 2.17
N LEU A 403 -23.73 -30.68 2.33
CA LEU A 403 -22.76 -31.52 1.61
C LEU A 403 -22.94 -33.04 1.85
N PRO A 404 -23.14 -33.54 3.08
CA PRO A 404 -23.39 -34.96 3.35
C PRO A 404 -24.67 -35.49 2.69
N LEU A 405 -25.64 -34.61 2.41
CA LEU A 405 -26.94 -34.99 1.86
C LEU A 405 -26.93 -35.10 0.32
N LEU A 406 -25.84 -34.69 -0.34
CA LEU A 406 -25.75 -34.63 -1.80
C LEU A 406 -25.86 -36.00 -2.45
N PHE A 407 -25.41 -37.05 -1.78
CA PHE A 407 -25.45 -38.42 -2.28
C PHE A 407 -26.19 -39.33 -1.29
N LYS A 408 -27.14 -40.12 -1.79
CA LYS A 408 -27.78 -41.17 -1.00
C LYS A 408 -27.83 -42.47 -1.79
N ASN A 409 -27.69 -43.58 -1.08
CA ASN A 409 -27.92 -44.90 -1.64
C ASN A 409 -29.42 -45.07 -1.92
N ARG A 410 -29.75 -45.53 -3.12
CA ARG A 410 -31.10 -45.95 -3.49
C ARG A 410 -31.06 -47.32 -4.17
N PRO A 411 -32.06 -48.16 -3.92
CA PRO A 411 -32.17 -49.44 -4.60
C PRO A 411 -32.47 -49.21 -6.09
N GLU A 412 -31.65 -49.79 -6.96
CA GLU A 412 -31.81 -49.75 -8.41
C GLU A 412 -31.77 -51.18 -8.95
N GLN A 413 -32.65 -51.47 -9.92
CA GLN A 413 -32.68 -52.77 -10.59
C GLN A 413 -31.77 -52.72 -11.80
N VAL A 414 -30.68 -53.47 -11.76
CA VAL A 414 -29.76 -53.63 -12.88
C VAL A 414 -30.09 -54.95 -13.56
N THR A 415 -30.43 -54.87 -14.86
CA THR A 415 -30.66 -56.06 -15.68
C THR A 415 -29.40 -56.38 -16.47
N MET A 416 -28.87 -57.58 -16.27
CA MET A 416 -27.71 -58.08 -17.01
C MET A 416 -28.15 -59.23 -17.91
N ALA A 417 -27.82 -59.11 -19.19
CA ALA A 417 -28.00 -60.16 -20.18
C ALA A 417 -26.85 -61.17 -20.06
N LEU A 418 -27.17 -62.40 -19.65
CA LEU A 418 -26.22 -63.51 -19.65
C LEU A 418 -26.33 -64.29 -20.95
N GLU A 419 -25.29 -64.20 -21.77
CA GLU A 419 -25.20 -64.93 -23.02
C GLU A 419 -24.74 -66.38 -22.77
N CYS A 420 -25.49 -67.34 -23.28
CA CYS A 420 -25.09 -68.75 -23.27
C CYS A 420 -24.35 -69.09 -24.57
N LYS A 421 -23.26 -69.86 -24.48
CA LYS A 421 -22.52 -70.38 -25.64
C LYS A 421 -23.21 -71.57 -26.34
N GLY A 422 -24.42 -71.94 -25.91
CA GLY A 422 -25.11 -73.16 -26.34
C GLY A 422 -24.47 -74.43 -25.76
N LYS A 423 -25.14 -75.58 -25.91
CA LYS A 423 -24.61 -76.88 -25.48
C LYS A 423 -25.03 -77.95 -26.50
N GLY A 424 -24.08 -78.79 -26.93
CA GLY A 424 -24.37 -79.94 -27.80
C GLY A 424 -24.83 -79.59 -29.23
N GLY A 425 -24.28 -78.52 -29.84
CA GLY A 425 -24.53 -78.20 -31.25
C GLY A 425 -25.83 -77.44 -31.56
N GLN A 426 -26.62 -77.07 -30.55
CA GLN A 426 -27.78 -76.19 -30.71
C GLN A 426 -27.38 -74.72 -30.43
N PRO A 427 -27.67 -73.75 -31.32
CA PRO A 427 -27.39 -72.34 -31.09
C PRO A 427 -28.27 -71.78 -29.95
N CYS A 428 -27.73 -70.82 -29.20
CA CYS A 428 -28.45 -70.14 -28.13
C CYS A 428 -29.71 -69.44 -28.67
N GLN A 429 -30.86 -69.60 -28.00
CA GLN A 429 -32.14 -68.97 -28.42
C GLN A 429 -32.29 -67.51 -27.97
N GLY A 430 -31.36 -67.00 -27.17
CA GLY A 430 -31.34 -65.63 -26.69
C GLY A 430 -30.70 -65.50 -25.30
N PRO A 431 -30.24 -64.31 -24.90
CA PRO A 431 -29.67 -64.09 -23.58
C PRO A 431 -30.72 -64.23 -22.46
N ALA A 432 -30.30 -64.79 -21.32
CA ALA A 432 -31.11 -64.78 -20.11
C ALA A 432 -30.93 -63.45 -19.38
N ASN A 433 -32.01 -62.68 -19.19
CA ASN A 433 -31.96 -61.41 -18.49
C ASN A 433 -32.12 -61.62 -16.98
N ILE A 434 -31.04 -61.45 -16.22
CA ILE A 434 -31.08 -61.50 -14.75
C ILE A 434 -31.22 -60.07 -14.23
N THR A 435 -32.26 -59.84 -13.43
CA THR A 435 -32.43 -58.57 -12.72
C THR A 435 -31.89 -58.71 -11.30
N VAL A 436 -30.91 -57.88 -10.94
CA VAL A 436 -30.36 -57.79 -9.58
C VAL A 436 -30.72 -56.43 -9.01
N THR A 437 -31.23 -56.41 -7.78
CA THR A 437 -31.43 -55.14 -7.05
C THR A 437 -30.15 -54.84 -6.28
N CYS A 438 -29.53 -53.68 -6.54
CA CYS A 438 -28.35 -53.22 -5.82
C CYS A 438 -28.55 -51.79 -5.31
N GLU A 439 -27.88 -51.45 -4.21
CA GLU A 439 -27.84 -50.08 -3.70
C GLU A 439 -26.85 -49.27 -4.53
N ARG A 440 -27.34 -48.25 -5.25
CA ARG A 440 -26.50 -47.33 -6.01
C ARG A 440 -26.47 -45.97 -5.35
N VAL A 441 -25.27 -45.39 -5.25
CA VAL A 441 -25.10 -43.99 -4.86
C VAL A 441 -25.70 -43.10 -5.94
N GLN A 442 -26.76 -42.37 -5.60
CA GLN A 442 -27.40 -41.41 -6.50
C GLN A 442 -27.28 -39.99 -5.96
N ARG A 443 -26.99 -39.05 -6.87
CA ARG A 443 -26.95 -37.62 -6.56
C ARG A 443 -28.37 -37.09 -6.36
N GLN A 444 -28.59 -36.38 -5.26
CA GLN A 444 -29.85 -35.70 -4.97
C GLN A 444 -29.87 -34.34 -5.69
N GLU A 445 -30.60 -34.24 -6.81
CA GLU A 445 -30.64 -33.00 -7.63
C GLU A 445 -31.19 -31.78 -6.87
N ALA A 446 -32.13 -31.98 -5.94
CA ALA A 446 -32.63 -30.90 -5.08
C ALA A 446 -31.53 -30.32 -4.18
N VAL A 447 -30.75 -31.19 -3.53
CA VAL A 447 -29.61 -30.79 -2.67
C VAL A 447 -28.49 -30.18 -3.52
N HIS A 448 -28.25 -30.72 -4.72
CA HIS A 448 -27.29 -30.15 -5.67
C HIS A 448 -27.67 -28.71 -6.08
N SER A 449 -28.95 -28.47 -6.34
CA SER A 449 -29.47 -27.13 -6.68
C SER A 449 -29.34 -26.16 -5.51
N GLN A 450 -29.64 -26.61 -4.28
CA GLN A 450 -29.45 -25.83 -3.06
C GLN A 450 -27.98 -25.47 -2.84
N ILE A 451 -27.07 -26.44 -2.92
CA ILE A 451 -25.61 -26.20 -2.80
C ILE A 451 -25.13 -25.21 -3.86
N THR A 452 -25.60 -25.33 -5.09
CA THR A 452 -25.27 -24.38 -6.16
C THR A 452 -25.77 -22.97 -5.84
N SER A 453 -26.96 -22.83 -5.24
CA SER A 453 -27.46 -21.53 -4.78
C SER A 453 -26.62 -20.96 -3.65
N LEU A 454 -26.35 -21.76 -2.60
CA LEU A 454 -25.53 -21.34 -1.46
C LEU A 454 -24.15 -20.87 -1.89
N ARG A 455 -23.48 -21.60 -2.80
CA ARG A 455 -22.19 -21.17 -3.37
C ARG A 455 -22.29 -19.84 -4.11
N ARG A 456 -23.39 -19.60 -4.83
CA ARG A 456 -23.64 -18.31 -5.51
C ARG A 456 -23.82 -17.19 -4.51
N ASP A 457 -24.60 -17.43 -3.45
CA ASP A 457 -24.92 -16.43 -2.43
C ASP A 457 -23.69 -16.08 -1.58
N ILE A 458 -22.86 -17.08 -1.22
CA ILE A 458 -21.55 -16.87 -0.57
C ILE A 458 -20.66 -16.00 -1.48
N LYS A 459 -20.54 -16.35 -2.76
CA LYS A 459 -19.72 -15.58 -3.71
C LYS A 459 -20.22 -14.15 -3.88
N LYS A 460 -21.53 -13.95 -3.90
CA LYS A 460 -22.14 -12.62 -3.96
C LYS A 460 -21.79 -11.80 -2.72
N LEU A 461 -21.96 -12.37 -1.52
CA LEU A 461 -21.63 -11.71 -0.26
C LEU A 461 -20.14 -11.33 -0.18
N GLN A 462 -19.25 -12.19 -0.66
CA GLN A 462 -17.81 -11.93 -0.74
C GLN A 462 -17.51 -10.76 -1.69
N ASN A 463 -18.14 -10.73 -2.87
CA ASN A 463 -17.97 -9.61 -3.80
C ASN A 463 -18.49 -8.28 -3.22
N ASP A 464 -19.67 -8.29 -2.60
CA ASP A 464 -20.27 -7.12 -1.95
C ASP A 464 -19.42 -6.61 -0.77
N SER A 465 -18.64 -7.51 -0.14
CA SER A 465 -17.71 -7.19 0.95
C SER A 465 -16.37 -6.65 0.48
N MET A 466 -15.96 -6.97 -0.76
CA MET A 466 -14.74 -6.42 -1.40
C MET A 466 -14.98 -5.08 -2.11
N ALA A 467 -16.22 -4.59 -2.15
CA ALA A 467 -16.54 -3.28 -2.71
C ALA A 467 -15.80 -2.16 -1.94
N PRO A 468 -15.39 -1.08 -2.63
CA PRO A 468 -14.70 0.03 -1.98
C PRO A 468 -15.60 0.67 -0.90
N PRO A 469 -15.01 1.14 0.22
CA PRO A 469 -15.77 1.81 1.26
C PRO A 469 -16.41 3.10 0.73
N PRO A 470 -17.59 3.48 1.24
CA PRO A 470 -18.29 4.66 0.76
C PRO A 470 -17.52 5.94 1.17
N GLN A 471 -17.58 6.97 0.32
CA GLN A 471 -16.77 8.19 0.48
C GLN A 471 -17.03 8.92 1.82
N ASN A 472 -18.27 8.89 2.31
CA ASN A 472 -18.64 9.49 3.60
C ASN A 472 -17.90 8.86 4.78
N LEU A 473 -17.55 7.56 4.71
CA LEU A 473 -16.75 6.89 5.73
C LEU A 473 -15.34 7.47 5.80
N ALA A 474 -14.71 7.64 4.64
CA ALA A 474 -13.38 8.24 4.55
C ALA A 474 -13.41 9.71 5.00
N GLN A 475 -14.44 10.46 4.62
CA GLN A 475 -14.63 11.85 5.05
C GLN A 475 -14.77 11.97 6.57
N ALA A 476 -15.60 11.14 7.20
CA ALA A 476 -15.79 11.13 8.64
C ALA A 476 -14.49 10.80 9.40
N ALA A 477 -13.76 9.78 8.94
CA ALA A 477 -12.48 9.39 9.54
C ALA A 477 -11.43 10.52 9.43
N VAL A 478 -11.31 11.15 8.26
CA VAL A 478 -10.35 12.25 8.05
C VAL A 478 -10.79 13.51 8.79
N HIS A 479 -12.09 13.79 8.89
CA HIS A 479 -12.60 14.95 9.61
C HIS A 479 -12.31 14.85 11.12
N THR A 480 -12.56 13.69 11.73
CA THR A 480 -12.19 13.41 13.13
C THR A 480 -10.67 13.46 13.34
N GLU A 481 -9.87 12.92 12.42
CA GLU A 481 -8.41 12.98 12.49
C GLU A 481 -7.88 14.42 12.41
N ASN A 482 -8.41 15.22 11.49
CA ASN A 482 -8.07 16.64 11.37
C ASN A 482 -8.40 17.39 12.66
N PHE A 483 -9.53 17.07 13.30
CA PHE A 483 -9.93 17.68 14.56
C PHE A 483 -8.97 17.33 15.69
N ILE A 484 -8.68 16.04 15.89
CA ILE A 484 -7.75 15.59 16.93
C ILE A 484 -6.36 16.19 16.69
N THR A 485 -5.88 16.18 15.45
CA THR A 485 -4.56 16.71 15.10
C THR A 485 -4.47 18.21 15.38
N ALA A 486 -5.45 18.99 14.92
CA ALA A 486 -5.50 20.42 15.16
C ALA A 486 -5.59 20.73 16.65
N LEU A 487 -6.50 20.06 17.37
CA LEU A 487 -6.69 20.22 18.81
C LEU A 487 -5.39 19.96 19.60
N VAL A 488 -4.69 18.87 19.31
CA VAL A 488 -3.43 18.51 19.97
C VAL A 488 -2.34 19.54 19.67
N ASN A 489 -2.20 19.96 18.41
CA ASN A 489 -1.18 20.92 18.01
C ASN A 489 -1.45 22.30 18.64
N THR A 490 -2.70 22.75 18.66
CA THR A 490 -3.10 24.00 19.30
C THR A 490 -2.88 23.93 20.81
N TYR A 491 -3.24 22.84 21.48
CA TYR A 491 -3.00 22.67 22.92
C TYR A 491 -1.50 22.63 23.29
N LYS A 492 -0.66 22.01 22.44
CA LYS A 492 0.79 22.00 22.62
C LYS A 492 1.40 23.39 22.47
N ALA A 493 0.87 24.21 21.56
CA ALA A 493 1.28 25.59 21.39
C ALA A 493 0.76 26.50 22.52
N GLU A 494 -0.49 26.29 22.95
CA GLU A 494 -1.19 27.09 23.95
C GLU A 494 -1.96 26.20 24.93
N LYS A 495 -1.47 26.09 26.17
CA LYS A 495 -2.08 25.28 27.22
C LYS A 495 -3.28 25.98 27.87
N SER A 496 -4.38 26.11 27.12
CA SER A 496 -5.63 26.67 27.61
C SER A 496 -6.51 25.63 28.31
N LEU A 497 -7.19 26.03 29.40
CA LEU A 497 -8.17 25.20 30.10
C LEU A 497 -9.34 24.78 29.19
N ALA A 498 -9.78 25.68 28.30
CA ALA A 498 -10.87 25.37 27.37
C ALA A 498 -10.47 24.24 26.40
N LEU A 499 -9.26 24.30 25.85
CA LEU A 499 -8.70 23.25 24.98
C LEU A 499 -8.53 21.93 25.73
N GLN A 500 -8.12 21.99 27.01
CA GLN A 500 -8.04 20.80 27.86
C GLN A 500 -9.42 20.16 28.07
N GLN A 501 -10.46 20.94 28.37
CA GLN A 501 -11.83 20.43 28.55
C GLN A 501 -12.39 19.83 27.25
N VAL A 502 -12.10 20.45 26.10
CA VAL A 502 -12.45 19.92 24.78
C VAL A 502 -11.74 18.58 24.54
N GLY A 503 -10.44 18.48 24.83
CA GLY A 503 -9.68 17.24 24.66
C GLY A 503 -10.11 16.10 25.58
N VAL A 504 -10.43 16.41 26.84
CA VAL A 504 -11.02 15.45 27.78
C VAL A 504 -12.39 14.98 27.25
N THR A 505 -13.22 15.89 26.75
CA THR A 505 -14.54 15.56 26.19
C THR A 505 -14.41 14.69 24.94
N ALA A 506 -13.49 15.04 24.04
CA ALA A 506 -13.18 14.25 22.86
C ALA A 506 -12.73 12.83 23.22
N PHE A 507 -11.87 12.68 24.23
CA PHE A 507 -11.43 11.37 24.72
C PHE A 507 -12.62 10.48 25.12
N TYR A 508 -13.48 10.97 26.02
CA TYR A 508 -14.63 10.17 26.46
C TYR A 508 -15.66 9.96 25.36
N GLN A 509 -15.80 10.91 24.43
CA GLN A 509 -16.67 10.75 23.27
C GLN A 509 -16.18 9.58 22.41
N VAL A 510 -14.90 9.53 22.06
CA VAL A 510 -14.32 8.41 21.29
C VAL A 510 -14.46 7.09 22.04
N VAL A 511 -14.15 7.08 23.35
CA VAL A 511 -14.29 5.88 24.20
C VAL A 511 -15.73 5.37 24.24
N SER A 512 -16.74 6.26 24.22
CA SER A 512 -18.16 5.87 24.24
C SER A 512 -18.60 5.10 22.99
N PHE A 513 -17.88 5.24 21.87
CA PHE A 513 -18.15 4.50 20.64
C PHE A 513 -17.47 3.13 20.59
N VAL A 514 -16.64 2.78 21.58
CA VAL A 514 -16.00 1.47 21.69
C VAL A 514 -17.00 0.43 22.21
N CYS A 515 -17.57 -0.33 21.27
CA CYS A 515 -18.47 -1.47 21.52
C CYS A 515 -17.97 -2.75 20.86
N GLU A 516 -18.65 -3.88 21.13
CA GLU A 516 -18.32 -5.20 20.56
C GLU A 516 -18.17 -5.16 19.03
N ASP A 517 -19.09 -4.48 18.33
CA ASP A 517 -19.05 -4.40 16.86
C ASP A 517 -17.79 -3.68 16.37
N THR A 518 -17.48 -2.52 16.98
CA THR A 518 -16.31 -1.72 16.61
C THR A 518 -14.98 -2.38 16.97
N LEU A 519 -14.97 -3.25 17.99
CA LEU A 519 -13.80 -4.05 18.39
C LEU A 519 -13.64 -5.30 17.52
N ARG A 520 -14.74 -5.89 17.05
CA ARG A 520 -14.74 -7.04 16.15
C ARG A 520 -14.30 -6.66 14.74
N HIS A 521 -14.69 -5.47 14.27
CA HIS A 521 -14.26 -4.95 12.98
C HIS A 521 -12.84 -4.33 13.06
N PRO A 522 -11.81 -4.93 12.43
CA PRO A 522 -10.41 -4.53 12.63
C PRO A 522 -10.09 -3.06 12.29
N PRO A 523 -10.59 -2.48 11.18
CA PRO A 523 -10.35 -1.06 10.86
C PRO A 523 -10.83 -0.11 11.93
N THR A 524 -12.05 -0.26 12.44
CA THR A 524 -12.59 0.61 13.49
C THR A 524 -11.89 0.38 14.83
N ARG A 525 -11.53 -0.87 15.16
CA ARG A 525 -10.74 -1.17 16.36
C ARG A 525 -9.43 -0.40 16.34
N GLN A 526 -8.71 -0.48 15.23
CA GLN A 526 -7.42 0.20 15.08
C GLN A 526 -7.60 1.72 15.17
N TYR A 527 -8.52 2.27 14.39
CA TYR A 527 -8.77 3.71 14.31
C TYR A 527 -9.15 4.31 15.67
N LEU A 528 -10.13 3.72 16.36
CA LEU A 528 -10.56 4.17 17.68
C LEU A 528 -9.43 4.02 18.70
N SER A 529 -8.66 2.93 18.63
CA SER A 529 -7.53 2.72 19.55
C SER A 529 -6.49 3.83 19.44
N SER A 530 -6.15 4.24 18.21
CA SER A 530 -5.21 5.33 17.98
C SER A 530 -5.74 6.70 18.40
N CYS A 531 -7.02 6.97 18.17
CA CYS A 531 -7.65 8.20 18.66
C CYS A 531 -7.61 8.29 20.18
N VAL A 532 -7.96 7.19 20.87
CA VAL A 532 -7.92 7.09 22.34
C VAL A 532 -6.49 7.19 22.85
N GLU A 533 -5.51 6.63 22.15
CA GLU A 533 -4.11 6.71 22.54
C GLU A 533 -3.60 8.16 22.52
N ILE A 534 -3.81 8.88 21.42
CA ILE A 534 -3.35 10.27 21.28
C ILE A 534 -4.04 11.17 22.30
N LEU A 535 -5.36 11.09 22.39
CA LEU A 535 -6.13 11.91 23.32
C LEU A 535 -5.79 11.55 24.77
N GLY A 536 -5.62 10.27 25.06
CA GLY A 536 -5.24 9.75 26.37
C GLY A 536 -3.89 10.26 26.83
N GLN A 537 -2.87 10.19 25.98
CA GLN A 537 -1.52 10.68 26.30
C GLN A 537 -1.48 12.20 26.54
N VAL A 538 -2.24 12.97 25.75
CA VAL A 538 -2.16 14.44 25.78
C VAL A 538 -3.05 15.06 26.86
N PHE A 539 -4.26 14.53 27.07
CA PHE A 539 -5.29 15.20 27.89
C PHE A 539 -5.66 14.45 29.17
N ILE A 540 -5.38 13.14 29.26
CA ILE A 540 -5.82 12.29 30.39
C ILE A 540 -4.64 11.87 31.27
N GLN A 541 -3.55 11.41 30.67
CA GLN A 541 -2.39 10.89 31.40
C GLN A 541 -1.79 11.99 32.29
N GLY A 542 -1.64 11.70 33.59
CA GLY A 542 -1.13 12.66 34.56
C GLY A 542 -2.14 13.74 34.99
N ASN A 543 -3.38 13.70 34.51
CA ASN A 543 -4.42 14.63 34.95
C ASN A 543 -5.13 14.09 36.20
N ALA A 544 -4.90 14.74 37.34
CA ALA A 544 -5.45 14.33 38.62
C ALA A 544 -6.98 14.33 38.68
N GLU A 545 -7.64 15.24 37.94
CA GLU A 545 -9.10 15.37 37.93
C GLU A 545 -9.79 14.21 37.20
N GLU A 546 -9.10 13.61 36.22
CA GLU A 546 -9.68 12.56 35.37
C GLU A 546 -9.41 11.14 35.88
N CYS A 547 -8.50 10.97 36.84
CA CYS A 547 -8.06 9.65 37.31
C CYS A 547 -9.22 8.79 37.84
N SER A 548 -10.12 9.38 38.64
CA SER A 548 -11.33 8.71 39.15
C SER A 548 -12.30 8.34 38.04
N ARG A 549 -12.46 9.21 37.03
CA ARG A 549 -13.38 8.99 35.91
C ARG A 549 -12.89 7.89 34.97
N VAL A 550 -11.58 7.83 34.72
CA VAL A 550 -10.93 6.72 33.99
C VAL A 550 -11.15 5.40 34.73
N LEU A 551 -10.88 5.35 36.04
CA LEU A 551 -11.09 4.15 36.85
C LEU A 551 -12.55 3.69 36.78
N LYS A 552 -13.49 4.61 36.97
CA LYS A 552 -14.93 4.33 36.89
C LYS A 552 -15.31 3.74 35.53
N ALA A 553 -14.81 4.31 34.43
CA ALA A 553 -15.07 3.79 33.08
C ALA A 553 -14.54 2.35 32.89
N ILE A 554 -13.37 2.01 33.45
CA ILE A 554 -12.82 0.65 33.41
C ILE A 554 -13.69 -0.32 34.22
N LEU A 555 -14.10 0.08 35.43
CA LEU A 555 -14.88 -0.77 36.32
C LEU A 555 -16.30 -1.03 35.78
N GLU A 556 -16.92 0.00 35.19
CA GLU A 556 -18.25 -0.13 34.55
C GLU A 556 -18.19 -0.94 33.25
N GLN A 557 -17.12 -0.79 32.46
CA GLN A 557 -16.98 -1.45 31.16
C GLN A 557 -15.60 -2.11 31.02
N ARG A 558 -15.48 -3.32 31.56
CA ARG A 558 -14.22 -4.08 31.62
C ARG A 558 -13.52 -4.25 30.26
N ARG A 559 -14.28 -4.31 29.16
CA ARG A 559 -13.74 -4.39 27.78
C ARG A 559 -12.85 -3.19 27.41
N LEU A 560 -13.03 -2.04 28.05
CA LEU A 560 -12.22 -0.84 27.82
C LEU A 560 -10.85 -0.95 28.48
N CYS A 561 -10.68 -1.85 29.43
CA CYS A 561 -9.48 -1.98 30.25
C CYS A 561 -8.17 -2.02 29.43
N PRO A 562 -8.02 -2.84 28.37
CA PRO A 562 -6.79 -2.84 27.56
C PRO A 562 -6.50 -1.50 26.88
N LEU A 563 -7.54 -0.72 26.59
CA LEU A 563 -7.45 0.51 25.83
C LEU A 563 -7.14 1.73 26.71
N ILE A 564 -7.81 1.86 27.86
CA ILE A 564 -7.72 3.08 28.70
C ILE A 564 -6.85 2.92 29.95
N SER A 565 -6.50 1.69 30.35
CA SER A 565 -5.61 1.47 31.51
C SER A 565 -4.20 2.10 31.41
N PRO A 566 -3.60 2.32 30.22
CA PRO A 566 -2.33 3.05 30.15
C PRO A 566 -2.42 4.49 30.67
N PHE A 567 -3.62 5.09 30.63
CA PHE A 567 -3.86 6.48 31.06
C PHE A 567 -4.33 6.58 32.52
N PHE A 568 -4.67 5.44 33.14
CA PHE A 568 -4.93 5.38 34.58
C PHE A 568 -3.62 5.54 35.36
N THR A 569 -3.42 6.73 35.91
CA THR A 569 -2.19 7.17 36.57
C THR A 569 -2.49 7.63 38.01
N PRO A 570 -2.73 6.69 38.96
CA PRO A 570 -3.17 7.02 40.31
C PRO A 570 -2.17 7.87 41.10
N ASN A 571 -0.87 7.70 40.85
CA ASN A 571 0.19 8.51 41.46
C ASN A 571 0.14 9.99 41.08
N ALA A 572 -0.51 10.36 39.96
CA ALA A 572 -0.74 11.75 39.60
C ALA A 572 -1.87 12.42 40.41
N ALA A 573 -2.69 11.63 41.13
CA ALA A 573 -3.79 12.07 41.98
C ALA A 573 -3.56 11.67 43.45
N PRO A 574 -2.51 12.18 44.12
CA PRO A 574 -2.06 11.66 45.42
C PRO A 574 -3.09 11.84 46.54
N THR A 575 -3.97 12.84 46.46
CA THR A 575 -5.05 13.07 47.42
C THR A 575 -6.22 12.11 47.27
N GLN A 576 -6.39 11.49 46.10
CA GLN A 576 -7.45 10.54 45.78
C GLN A 576 -6.96 9.09 45.79
N LEU A 577 -5.64 8.86 45.95
CA LEU A 577 -5.02 7.55 45.75
C LEU A 577 -5.65 6.46 46.62
N VAL A 578 -5.88 6.72 47.90
CA VAL A 578 -6.49 5.73 48.82
C VAL A 578 -7.94 5.43 48.46
N SER A 579 -8.73 6.42 48.01
CA SER A 579 -10.09 6.19 47.51
C SER A 579 -10.08 5.38 46.21
N LEU A 580 -9.18 5.69 45.26
CA LEU A 580 -9.04 4.92 44.02
C LEU A 580 -8.64 3.47 44.31
N TYR A 581 -7.73 3.27 45.27
CA TYR A 581 -7.32 1.94 45.71
C TYR A 581 -8.49 1.17 46.34
N GLN A 582 -9.30 1.85 47.17
CA GLN A 582 -10.52 1.29 47.74
C GLN A 582 -11.50 0.85 46.65
N ASP A 583 -11.76 1.69 45.64
CA ASP A 583 -12.69 1.37 44.54
C ASP A 583 -12.22 0.16 43.73
N VAL A 584 -10.90 0.02 43.51
CA VAL A 584 -10.30 -1.16 42.85
C VAL A 584 -10.48 -2.42 43.70
N VAL A 585 -10.12 -2.37 44.98
CA VAL A 585 -10.18 -3.55 45.87
C VAL A 585 -11.62 -4.00 46.14
N THR A 586 -12.54 -3.05 46.32
CA THR A 586 -13.96 -3.36 46.56
C THR A 586 -14.65 -3.95 45.34
N SER A 587 -14.10 -3.76 44.14
CA SER A 587 -14.57 -4.35 42.88
C SER A 587 -14.01 -5.75 42.60
N LEU A 588 -13.28 -6.34 43.55
CA LEU A 588 -12.67 -7.67 43.42
C LEU A 588 -13.73 -8.78 43.48
N HIS A 589 -13.95 -9.44 42.34
CA HIS A 589 -14.74 -10.65 42.19
C HIS A 589 -13.95 -11.68 41.37
N LEU A 590 -14.33 -12.96 41.43
CA LEU A 590 -13.64 -14.03 40.67
C LEU A 590 -13.58 -13.72 39.16
N ASP A 591 -14.64 -13.13 38.61
CA ASP A 591 -14.73 -12.81 37.17
C ASP A 591 -14.03 -11.49 36.79
N SER A 592 -13.57 -10.68 37.76
CA SER A 592 -12.81 -9.43 37.53
C SER A 592 -11.34 -9.52 37.92
N ALA A 593 -10.88 -10.66 38.44
CA ALA A 593 -9.57 -10.82 39.02
C ALA A 593 -8.45 -10.22 38.15
N ASP A 594 -8.39 -10.58 36.87
CA ASP A 594 -7.32 -10.15 35.96
C ASP A 594 -7.26 -8.62 35.76
N VAL A 595 -8.43 -7.98 35.59
CA VAL A 595 -8.54 -6.52 35.44
C VAL A 595 -8.13 -5.81 36.73
N ILE A 596 -8.61 -6.30 37.87
CA ILE A 596 -8.36 -5.70 39.18
C ILE A 596 -6.88 -5.83 39.54
N PHE A 597 -6.28 -7.00 39.33
CA PHE A 597 -4.84 -7.19 39.57
C PHE A 597 -4.00 -6.30 38.66
N MET A 598 -4.34 -6.17 37.38
CA MET A 598 -3.64 -5.25 36.48
C MET A 598 -3.75 -3.81 37.01
N LEU A 599 -4.94 -3.35 37.41
CA LEU A 599 -5.13 -2.00 37.97
C LEU A 599 -4.32 -1.79 39.26
N LEU A 600 -4.24 -2.80 40.13
CA LEU A 600 -3.43 -2.73 41.34
C LEU A 600 -1.93 -2.52 41.02
N THR A 601 -1.42 -3.05 39.91
CA THR A 601 -0.02 -2.80 39.50
C THR A 601 0.24 -1.35 39.06
N LYS A 602 -0.80 -0.53 38.87
CA LYS A 602 -0.65 0.89 38.52
C LYS A 602 -0.39 1.79 39.73
N PHE A 603 -0.55 1.28 40.95
CA PHE A 603 -0.31 2.04 42.18
C PHE A 603 1.13 1.87 42.65
N ASP A 604 1.95 2.91 42.50
CA ASP A 604 3.27 2.96 43.12
C ASP A 604 3.17 3.55 44.53
N LEU A 605 2.93 2.66 45.50
CA LEU A 605 2.78 3.06 46.90
C LEU A 605 4.09 3.57 47.51
N THR A 606 5.24 3.11 47.00
CA THR A 606 6.56 3.57 47.45
C THR A 606 6.77 5.03 47.07
N GLN A 607 6.52 5.35 45.80
CA GLN A 607 6.57 6.71 45.29
C GLN A 607 5.61 7.61 46.06
N TRP A 608 4.35 7.19 46.23
CA TRP A 608 3.34 7.97 46.94
C TRP A 608 3.75 8.27 48.40
N LEU A 609 4.20 7.27 49.16
CA LEU A 609 4.62 7.44 50.55
C LEU A 609 5.81 8.42 50.69
N ASN A 610 6.78 8.31 49.79
CA ASN A 610 8.01 9.11 49.84
C ASN A 610 7.80 10.56 49.38
N GLU A 611 7.02 10.77 48.31
CA GLU A 611 6.85 12.10 47.71
C GLU A 611 5.76 12.94 48.40
N THR A 612 4.71 12.30 48.92
CA THR A 612 3.50 13.03 49.38
C THR A 612 3.37 13.14 50.89
N ASN A 613 4.15 12.34 51.66
CA ASN A 613 4.12 12.30 53.13
C ASN A 613 2.69 12.27 53.72
N PRO A 614 1.88 11.25 53.40
CA PRO A 614 0.46 11.22 53.75
C PRO A 614 0.24 11.16 55.27
N VAL A 615 -0.89 11.74 55.71
CA VAL A 615 -1.31 11.73 57.12
C VAL A 615 -1.47 10.31 57.64
N PHE A 616 -1.29 10.12 58.95
CA PHE A 616 -1.34 8.78 59.57
C PHE A 616 -2.68 8.06 59.31
N SER A 617 -3.80 8.79 59.34
CA SER A 617 -5.13 8.23 59.08
C SER A 617 -5.27 7.60 57.69
N GLU A 618 -4.69 8.23 56.65
CA GLU A 618 -4.73 7.70 55.28
C GLU A 618 -3.82 6.48 55.13
N ARG A 619 -2.68 6.45 55.84
CA ARG A 619 -1.80 5.26 55.89
C ARG A 619 -2.50 4.07 56.58
N THR A 620 -3.17 4.30 57.70
CA THR A 620 -3.95 3.27 58.39
C THR A 620 -5.08 2.75 57.50
N ARG A 621 -5.83 3.65 56.86
CA ARG A 621 -6.91 3.27 55.95
C ARG A 621 -6.40 2.42 54.78
N LEU A 622 -5.25 2.77 54.19
CA LEU A 622 -4.64 1.96 53.13
C LEU A 622 -4.26 0.55 53.65
N LEU A 623 -3.66 0.45 54.84
CA LEU A 623 -3.31 -0.85 55.44
C LEU A 623 -4.55 -1.73 55.68
N ASP A 624 -5.65 -1.13 56.15
CA ASP A 624 -6.92 -1.84 56.35
C ASP A 624 -7.48 -2.38 55.02
N LEU A 625 -7.37 -1.60 53.94
CA LEU A 625 -7.80 -2.02 52.59
C LEU A 625 -6.94 -3.15 52.04
N VAL A 626 -5.60 -3.08 52.21
CA VAL A 626 -4.67 -4.14 51.80
C VAL A 626 -4.96 -5.43 52.57
N HIS A 627 -5.14 -5.34 53.89
CA HIS A 627 -5.51 -6.47 54.73
C HIS A 627 -6.84 -7.09 54.30
N GLY A 628 -7.86 -6.26 54.07
CA GLY A 628 -9.16 -6.70 53.56
C GLY A 628 -9.06 -7.43 52.22
N ALA A 629 -8.29 -6.90 51.27
CA ALA A 629 -8.04 -7.52 49.97
C ALA A 629 -7.39 -8.92 50.12
N LEU A 630 -6.38 -9.04 50.97
CA LEU A 630 -5.67 -10.30 51.23
C LEU A 630 -6.57 -11.36 51.87
N CYS A 631 -7.46 -10.96 52.79
CA CYS A 631 -8.45 -11.85 53.37
C CYS A 631 -9.42 -12.42 52.32
N VAL A 632 -9.81 -11.61 51.32
CA VAL A 632 -10.68 -12.05 50.21
C VAL A 632 -9.95 -13.01 49.26
N CYS A 633 -8.65 -12.81 49.02
CA CYS A 633 -7.85 -13.67 48.14
C CYS A 633 -7.57 -15.08 48.72
N GLY A 634 -7.51 -15.23 50.05
CA GLY A 634 -7.37 -16.50 50.76
C GLY A 634 -6.06 -17.29 50.50
N PRO A 635 -5.67 -18.24 51.37
CA PRO A 635 -4.50 -19.09 51.13
C PRO A 635 -4.88 -20.26 50.21
N ARG A 636 -4.87 -20.06 48.88
CA ARG A 636 -5.01 -21.19 47.94
C ARG A 636 -3.99 -21.17 46.80
N THR A 637 -3.06 -22.10 46.95
CA THR A 637 -2.22 -22.75 45.95
C THR A 637 -3.07 -23.36 44.81
N ARG A 638 -3.31 -22.60 43.75
CA ARG A 638 -3.60 -23.16 42.42
C ARG A 638 -2.74 -22.43 41.42
N THR A 639 -2.14 -23.19 40.52
CA THR A 639 -0.98 -22.84 39.67
C THR A 639 -1.11 -21.61 38.76
N GLY A 640 -2.26 -20.90 38.77
CA GLY A 640 -2.45 -19.61 38.09
C GLY A 640 -2.41 -18.36 39.00
N THR A 641 -2.49 -18.49 40.33
CA THR A 641 -2.52 -17.35 41.29
C THR A 641 -1.16 -16.94 41.85
N SER A 642 -0.08 -17.58 41.41
CA SER A 642 1.29 -17.32 41.90
C SER A 642 1.77 -15.89 41.62
N HIS A 643 1.50 -15.35 40.43
CA HIS A 643 1.80 -13.95 40.09
C HIS A 643 0.84 -12.96 40.78
N SER A 644 -0.41 -13.37 41.02
CA SER A 644 -1.44 -12.53 41.65
C SER A 644 -1.17 -12.25 43.13
N PHE A 645 -0.55 -13.21 43.83
CA PHE A 645 -0.12 -13.03 45.21
C PHE A 645 1.12 -12.15 45.32
N SER A 646 2.04 -12.18 44.34
CA SER A 646 3.31 -11.41 44.42
C SER A 646 3.10 -9.90 44.36
N SER A 647 2.16 -9.39 43.55
CA SER A 647 1.89 -7.94 43.47
C SER A 647 1.28 -7.37 44.77
N LEU A 648 0.40 -8.14 45.43
CA LEU A 648 -0.13 -7.77 46.75
C LEU A 648 0.93 -7.95 47.86
N HIS A 649 1.83 -8.93 47.73
CA HIS A 649 2.93 -9.15 48.68
C HIS A 649 4.03 -8.09 48.56
N GLN A 650 4.33 -7.59 47.35
CA GLN A 650 5.25 -6.46 47.12
C GLN A 650 4.78 -5.17 47.81
N THR A 651 3.45 -5.01 47.96
CA THR A 651 2.85 -3.89 48.71
C THR A 651 3.19 -3.97 50.21
N LEU A 652 3.47 -5.16 50.75
CA LEU A 652 3.81 -5.39 52.15
C LEU A 652 5.32 -5.35 52.44
N GLU A 653 6.19 -5.40 51.42
CA GLU A 653 7.65 -5.32 51.59
C GLU A 653 8.17 -3.87 51.74
N LEU A 654 7.28 -2.88 51.89
CA LEU A 654 7.66 -1.52 52.26
C LEU A 654 8.32 -1.51 53.65
N PRO A 655 9.51 -0.90 53.81
CA PRO A 655 10.25 -0.95 55.06
C PRO A 655 9.42 -0.27 56.16
N SER A 656 9.16 -1.03 57.22
CA SER A 656 8.79 -0.50 58.53
C SER A 656 9.73 0.66 58.88
N ALA A 657 9.14 1.78 59.30
CA ALA A 657 9.75 3.05 59.66
C ALA A 657 11.17 2.97 60.26
N PRO A 658 12.05 3.98 60.02
CA PRO A 658 13.31 4.06 60.73
C PRO A 658 13.05 4.15 62.25
N PRO A 659 13.86 3.51 63.10
CA PRO A 659 13.69 3.63 64.54
C PRO A 659 13.90 5.10 64.94
N PHE A 660 12.92 5.68 65.64
CA PHE A 660 13.06 6.97 66.29
C PHE A 660 14.35 6.97 67.15
N PRO A 661 15.12 8.08 67.18
CA PRO A 661 16.23 8.20 68.12
C PRO A 661 15.67 8.17 69.54
N ARG A 662 16.22 7.29 70.38
CA ARG A 662 15.93 7.24 71.82
C ARG A 662 16.12 8.64 72.42
N PRO A 663 15.20 9.13 73.26
CA PRO A 663 15.49 10.33 74.04
C PRO A 663 16.61 10.01 75.02
N LEU A 664 17.60 10.90 75.06
CA LEU A 664 18.61 10.96 76.11
C LEU A 664 17.93 11.05 77.48
N GLN A 665 18.17 10.04 78.31
CA GLN A 665 18.40 10.16 79.76
C GLN A 665 19.46 9.16 80.17
#